data_AF-A0A2P6NQZ1-F1
#
_entry.id   AF-A0A2P6NQZ1-F1
#
_cell.length_a   1.000
_cell.length_b   1.000
_cell.length_c   1.000
_cell.angle_alpha   90.00
_cell.angle_beta   90.00
_cell.angle_gamma   90.00
#
_symmetry.space_group_name_H-M   'P 1'
#
loop_
_entity.id
_entity.type
_entity.pdbx_description
1 polymer ?
#
loop_
_entity_poly.entity_id
_entity_poly.type
_entity_poly.pdbx_seq_one_letter_code
_entity_poly.pdbx_strand_id
1 'polypeptide(L)'
;MTDHDGCHLDLPCAPFVSSGTFCTPPSKLLTFDQLLHPLRARGPFRIDQSRDLHPFDNTSDLYISGEERFHAFVAHNHNRSFQRSMSHTTSFGAFPSEKGAHFSVWAPSSPSLHVVLYDKDNKETSRHALEKDADGIWQGDVKEASAGTLYKYLIGENGPFPDPASRFQPQGVHGPSEVIDSGAFKWTDDAWKGIDSLDKLTIYELHVGTFTPEGTYKALEAKLPYLKELGVNTIEILPLADFPGRWNWGYDGVALYAPTRAYGRPDDLRSLINAAHNHGLSVLIDLVYNHMGPDGNYLSCYNPRYFTKKYDTPWGAALNYDPTVKVHKQEGEEETKDVSKEESAKDAHDAPQVRKFVIENGLYYIRDFHFDGARLDATHAIIDYSTPHVLQDLVRTAKSSVKRPVYFFAEDDRNEAELISRENGLDALWADDFHHQVRVHTNGDNESYFANFTGSTEDLATTIRKGWFFTGQIAPASGEKRGTDPSGLDRHSHSCYCIQNHDQIGNRALGERLHHQIKSDSYKAASALLLLCPAVPMLFQGQEWATSSPFQFFTDHNEDLGKLVTEGRRKEFGKFKAFSDPEVREKIPDPQAEKTFQNSKVNWEETKEGDHKAVLQLYKDVLQLRTSEPALHSAKRSDLEVVAVSDKVLAFTRKSQGTSFLSVFQFKEGESKVDLSQFGSGWSVVLNSQDAAYATTDSKVQPATLSGNTLNFNGPNAVVLRGQTSNVYLCVLWWRQHPCECAAIIAISSAMARALLTYSGKEMMKSTHPPHPACDDIPLESAHFAEQGGLSFGSTYAKKIAYIGTYHIIGRVPGVESPGLHGGIFHFFVRTFITEISVNVRYFFSVHDSNLHFAHLGQRFCDLCDIPLESAHFAEQGGLSFGSTYAKKIAYIGTYHIIGRVPGHDILADPSLHSL
;
A
#
# COMPACT_ATOMS: atom_id res chain seq x y z
N MET A 1 -11.51 4.58 45.21
CA MET A 1 -11.50 4.84 46.66
C MET A 1 -12.93 4.99 47.15
N THR A 2 -13.34 4.01 47.99
CA THR A 2 -14.29 4.06 49.13
C THR A 2 -15.74 4.50 48.89
N ASP A 3 -16.82 3.86 49.39
CA ASP A 3 -17.06 2.73 50.30
C ASP A 3 -18.58 2.37 50.19
N HIS A 4 -18.96 1.09 50.01
CA HIS A 4 -19.50 0.11 50.99
C HIS A 4 -21.01 0.20 51.38
N ASP A 5 -21.65 -0.96 51.16
CA ASP A 5 -22.65 -1.69 51.99
C ASP A 5 -24.16 -1.38 52.02
N GLY A 6 -24.93 -2.41 51.61
CA GLY A 6 -25.80 -3.14 52.55
C GLY A 6 -27.31 -3.17 52.26
N CYS A 7 -27.86 -4.34 51.91
CA CYS A 7 -28.84 -5.10 52.75
C CYS A 7 -29.60 -6.22 51.99
N HIS A 8 -29.65 -7.38 52.65
CA HIS A 8 -30.41 -8.60 52.38
C HIS A 8 -31.89 -8.53 52.83
N LEU A 9 -32.73 -9.46 52.32
CA LEU A 9 -33.94 -10.06 52.95
C LEU A 9 -34.30 -11.34 52.14
N ASP A 10 -34.05 -12.56 52.65
CA ASP A 10 -34.89 -13.46 53.49
C ASP A 10 -35.84 -14.39 52.67
N LEU A 11 -35.50 -15.69 52.51
CA LEU A 11 -35.96 -16.90 53.27
C LEU A 11 -37.35 -17.46 52.80
N PRO A 12 -37.76 -18.75 53.02
CA PRO A 12 -37.16 -19.84 53.82
C PRO A 12 -37.17 -21.27 53.19
N CYS A 13 -36.61 -22.21 53.97
CA CYS A 13 -36.35 -23.64 53.79
C CYS A 13 -37.56 -24.61 53.80
N ALA A 14 -37.44 -25.71 53.01
CA ALA A 14 -37.58 -27.17 53.32
C ALA A 14 -38.90 -27.70 53.99
N PRO A 15 -39.19 -29.04 54.12
CA PRO A 15 -38.28 -30.21 54.05
C PRO A 15 -38.83 -31.62 53.58
N PHE A 16 -37.91 -32.61 53.57
CA PHE A 16 -38.05 -34.07 53.93
C PHE A 16 -38.73 -35.06 52.92
N VAL A 17 -38.41 -36.36 52.70
CA VAL A 17 -37.55 -37.44 53.29
C VAL A 17 -37.21 -38.52 52.22
N SER A 18 -36.08 -39.21 52.45
CA SER A 18 -35.37 -40.37 51.89
C SER A 18 -36.05 -41.64 51.31
N SER A 19 -35.26 -42.37 50.50
CA SER A 19 -34.82 -43.80 50.60
C SER A 19 -34.82 -44.47 49.20
N GLY A 20 -33.91 -45.33 48.74
CA GLY A 20 -32.67 -45.92 49.25
C GLY A 20 -32.16 -47.00 48.25
N THR A 21 -30.83 -47.22 48.25
CA THR A 21 -30.09 -48.50 48.06
C THR A 21 -29.98 -49.25 46.70
N PHE A 22 -28.75 -49.22 46.15
CA PHE A 22 -27.80 -50.34 45.87
C PHE A 22 -28.03 -51.40 44.75
N CYS A 23 -27.00 -51.53 43.88
CA CYS A 23 -26.24 -52.76 43.52
C CYS A 23 -25.89 -52.89 42.01
N THR A 24 -24.60 -52.77 41.69
CA THR A 24 -23.88 -53.50 40.61
C THR A 24 -23.28 -54.80 41.21
N PRO A 25 -22.48 -55.68 40.56
CA PRO A 25 -22.00 -55.86 39.15
C PRO A 25 -22.10 -57.39 38.75
N PRO A 26 -21.18 -58.12 38.06
CA PRO A 26 -20.08 -57.80 37.12
C PRO A 26 -19.91 -58.76 35.88
N SER A 27 -18.91 -58.40 35.06
CA SER A 27 -17.85 -59.22 34.40
C SER A 27 -18.09 -60.04 33.13
N LYS A 28 -17.20 -59.82 32.15
CA LYS A 28 -16.30 -60.87 31.61
C LYS A 28 -15.08 -60.30 30.87
N LEU A 29 -13.90 -60.74 31.33
CA LEU A 29 -12.62 -60.76 30.61
C LEU A 29 -12.67 -61.73 29.42
N LEU A 30 -11.91 -61.47 28.34
CA LEU A 30 -10.84 -62.36 27.83
C LEU A 30 -10.22 -61.83 26.52
N THR A 31 -8.98 -62.27 26.33
CA THR A 31 -7.87 -61.77 25.51
C THR A 31 -7.73 -62.40 24.12
N PHE A 32 -6.96 -61.71 23.25
CA PHE A 32 -6.02 -62.17 22.20
C PHE A 32 -6.07 -63.67 21.77
N ASP A 33 -6.21 -63.96 20.47
CA ASP A 33 -5.08 -64.18 19.52
C ASP A 33 -5.54 -64.88 18.20
N GLN A 34 -4.77 -64.67 17.11
CA GLN A 34 -4.67 -65.46 15.83
C GLN A 34 -5.66 -65.27 14.66
N LEU A 35 -5.18 -64.79 13.49
CA LEU A 35 -4.89 -65.61 12.28
C LEU A 35 -4.36 -64.82 11.03
N LEU A 36 -3.13 -65.20 10.67
CA LEU A 36 -2.23 -65.04 9.51
C LEU A 36 -2.75 -64.90 8.04
N HIS A 37 -2.17 -63.91 7.29
CA HIS A 37 -1.34 -63.93 6.04
C HIS A 37 -1.68 -64.79 4.78
N PRO A 38 -0.98 -64.66 3.60
CA PRO A 38 -0.18 -63.56 2.97
C PRO A 38 -0.35 -63.44 1.41
N LEU A 39 0.34 -62.49 0.72
CA LEU A 39 1.14 -62.74 -0.51
C LEU A 39 1.93 -61.50 -1.05
N ARG A 40 3.28 -61.58 -0.97
CA ARG A 40 4.39 -61.26 -1.94
C ARG A 40 4.41 -59.91 -2.71
N ALA A 41 5.54 -59.20 -2.96
CA ALA A 41 6.92 -59.65 -3.20
C ALA A 41 8.01 -58.53 -3.09
N ARG A 42 9.16 -58.91 -2.50
CA ARG A 42 10.59 -58.67 -2.88
C ARG A 42 11.24 -57.26 -2.81
N GLY A 43 12.20 -57.15 -1.87
CA GLY A 43 13.22 -56.08 -1.72
C GLY A 43 14.41 -56.19 -2.69
N PRO A 44 15.70 -55.90 -2.33
CA PRO A 44 16.31 -55.89 -0.98
C PRO A 44 17.20 -54.66 -0.66
N PHE A 45 17.70 -54.52 0.59
CA PHE A 45 19.09 -54.15 1.00
C PHE A 45 19.10 -53.92 2.53
N ARG A 46 19.42 -54.94 3.32
CA ARG A 46 20.69 -55.25 4.04
C ARG A 46 21.01 -54.30 5.21
N ILE A 47 20.86 -54.87 6.41
CA ILE A 47 21.31 -54.37 7.72
C ILE A 47 22.75 -54.85 7.94
N ASP A 48 23.59 -54.02 8.57
CA ASP A 48 24.75 -54.48 9.32
C ASP A 48 24.64 -53.99 10.78
N GLN A 49 24.99 -54.88 11.71
CA GLN A 49 24.97 -54.72 13.16
C GLN A 49 26.38 -54.95 13.68
N SER A 50 26.92 -54.08 14.55
CA SER A 50 27.66 -54.50 15.76
C SER A 50 28.18 -53.32 16.61
N ARG A 51 27.88 -53.39 17.93
CA ARG A 51 28.77 -53.21 19.13
C ARG A 51 29.55 -51.89 19.31
N ASP A 52 29.83 -51.34 20.49
CA ASP A 52 29.58 -51.61 21.91
C ASP A 52 29.94 -50.31 22.70
N LEU A 53 29.21 -50.09 23.81
CA LEU A 53 29.45 -49.36 25.08
C LEU A 53 30.65 -48.39 25.34
N HIS A 54 30.33 -47.34 26.15
CA HIS A 54 31.09 -46.60 27.21
C HIS A 54 31.45 -45.10 26.98
N PRO A 55 31.61 -44.25 28.05
CA PRO A 55 30.64 -43.21 28.42
C PRO A 55 31.22 -41.76 28.54
N PHE A 56 30.35 -40.77 28.79
CA PHE A 56 30.60 -39.37 29.24
C PHE A 56 31.84 -38.62 28.71
N ASP A 57 31.63 -37.54 27.93
CA ASP A 57 32.08 -36.21 28.36
C ASP A 57 31.37 -35.07 27.60
N ASN A 58 31.30 -33.93 28.27
CA ASN A 58 30.58 -32.71 27.92
C ASN A 58 31.12 -31.96 26.70
N THR A 59 30.27 -31.03 26.23
CA THR A 59 30.56 -29.85 25.39
C THR A 59 30.71 -30.09 23.88
N SER A 60 29.61 -29.93 23.16
CA SER A 60 29.59 -29.17 21.91
C SER A 60 28.15 -28.75 21.62
N ASP A 61 27.90 -27.46 21.85
CA ASP A 61 26.70 -26.76 21.43
C ASP A 61 26.49 -26.93 19.93
N LEU A 62 25.44 -27.65 19.53
CA LEU A 62 24.79 -27.42 18.25
C LEU A 62 23.63 -26.45 18.50
N TYR A 63 23.92 -25.17 18.33
CA TYR A 63 22.91 -24.14 18.10
C TYR A 63 22.14 -24.51 16.82
N ILE A 64 20.94 -25.08 17.00
CA ILE A 64 19.94 -25.14 15.94
C ILE A 64 19.11 -23.87 16.07
N SER A 65 19.16 -23.02 15.04
CA SER A 65 18.46 -21.74 14.99
C SER A 65 16.94 -21.94 15.04
N GLY A 66 16.23 -20.94 15.58
CA GLY A 66 14.76 -20.95 15.71
C GLY A 66 13.99 -21.05 14.38
N GLU A 67 14.63 -20.85 13.23
CA GLU A 67 14.01 -20.94 11.90
C GLU A 67 13.59 -22.37 11.52
N GLU A 68 14.37 -23.40 11.90
CA GLU A 68 14.06 -24.79 11.50
C GLU A 68 12.90 -25.40 12.29
N ARG A 69 12.66 -24.96 13.52
CA ARG A 69 11.53 -25.45 14.35
C ARG A 69 10.17 -24.95 13.84
N PHE A 70 10.12 -23.74 13.29
CA PHE A 70 8.88 -23.17 12.74
C PHE A 70 8.53 -23.80 11.38
N HIS A 71 9.53 -24.03 10.52
CA HIS A 71 9.32 -24.78 9.28
C HIS A 71 8.86 -26.22 9.54
N ALA A 72 9.34 -26.87 10.61
CA ALA A 72 8.85 -28.19 10.99
C ALA A 72 7.39 -28.18 11.47
N PHE A 73 6.94 -27.18 12.24
CA PHE A 73 5.55 -27.11 12.71
C PHE A 73 4.54 -26.90 11.56
N VAL A 74 4.88 -26.07 10.59
CA VAL A 74 4.02 -25.84 9.40
C VAL A 74 4.14 -26.99 8.39
N ALA A 75 5.32 -27.61 8.23
CA ALA A 75 5.52 -28.69 7.26
C ALA A 75 5.01 -30.07 7.75
N HIS A 76 5.00 -30.36 9.06
CA HIS A 76 4.58 -31.68 9.55
C HIS A 76 3.07 -31.94 9.43
N ASN A 77 2.25 -30.90 9.35
CA ASN A 77 0.80 -31.03 9.11
C ASN A 77 0.41 -31.08 7.63
N HIS A 78 1.35 -30.84 6.70
CA HIS A 78 1.03 -30.75 5.27
C HIS A 78 1.24 -32.03 4.45
N ASN A 79 1.70 -33.14 5.04
CA ASN A 79 2.21 -34.25 4.24
C ASN A 79 1.58 -35.64 4.44
N ARG A 80 0.30 -35.71 4.86
CA ARG A 80 -0.51 -36.93 4.70
C ARG A 80 -1.96 -36.61 4.32
N SER A 81 -2.17 -36.36 3.03
CA SER A 81 -3.42 -36.52 2.22
C SER A 81 -3.55 -35.51 1.07
N PHE A 82 -2.43 -34.94 0.61
CA PHE A 82 -2.39 -33.98 -0.49
C PHE A 82 -2.50 -34.68 -1.86
N GLN A 83 -3.70 -35.17 -2.19
CA GLN A 83 -4.17 -35.37 -3.57
C GLN A 83 -5.69 -35.62 -3.61
N ARG A 84 -6.48 -34.69 -3.06
CA ARG A 84 -7.88 -34.43 -3.46
C ARG A 84 -8.40 -33.14 -2.78
N SER A 85 -8.95 -32.24 -3.59
CA SER A 85 -9.57 -30.93 -3.26
C SER A 85 -8.64 -29.77 -2.84
N MET A 86 -8.22 -28.95 -3.81
CA MET A 86 -7.57 -27.64 -3.61
C MET A 86 -8.60 -26.50 -3.52
N SER A 87 -9.33 -26.31 -2.41
CA SER A 87 -10.16 -25.09 -2.29
C SER A 87 -10.34 -24.42 -0.91
N HIS A 88 -9.92 -25.00 0.22
CA HIS A 88 -10.11 -24.32 1.51
C HIS A 88 -8.86 -24.39 2.40
N THR A 89 -8.33 -23.20 2.71
CA THR A 89 -7.08 -22.97 3.46
C THR A 89 -7.32 -22.25 4.79
N THR A 90 -8.55 -21.89 5.12
CA THR A 90 -8.94 -21.43 6.47
C THR A 90 -9.46 -22.61 7.28
N SER A 91 -9.04 -22.73 8.54
CA SER A 91 -9.43 -23.82 9.43
C SER A 91 -10.74 -23.58 10.17
N PHE A 92 -11.26 -22.35 10.19
CA PHE A 92 -12.52 -21.99 10.84
C PHE A 92 -13.64 -21.64 9.85
N GLY A 93 -14.89 -21.85 10.28
CA GLY A 93 -16.12 -21.50 9.57
C GLY A 93 -16.76 -22.69 8.86
N ALA A 94 -17.65 -22.40 7.91
CA ALA A 94 -18.31 -23.40 7.08
C ALA A 94 -17.97 -23.24 5.60
N PHE A 95 -17.72 -24.36 4.92
CA PHE A 95 -17.39 -24.40 3.50
C PHE A 95 -17.95 -25.64 2.80
N PRO A 96 -18.33 -25.54 1.51
CA PRO A 96 -18.73 -26.71 0.74
C PRO A 96 -17.65 -27.81 0.73
N SER A 97 -18.08 -29.07 0.79
CA SER A 97 -17.20 -30.24 0.70
C SER A 97 -17.80 -31.31 -0.22
N GLU A 98 -17.00 -32.30 -0.63
CA GLU A 98 -17.52 -33.44 -1.42
C GLU A 98 -18.62 -34.23 -0.69
N LYS A 99 -18.74 -34.05 0.63
CA LYS A 99 -19.71 -34.74 1.48
C LYS A 99 -20.87 -33.85 1.94
N GLY A 100 -21.02 -32.65 1.39
CA GLY A 100 -22.05 -31.66 1.78
C GLY A 100 -21.40 -30.31 2.10
N ALA A 101 -21.44 -29.89 3.36
CA ALA A 101 -20.63 -28.80 3.86
C ALA A 101 -19.87 -29.22 5.13
N HIS A 102 -18.62 -28.79 5.23
CA HIS A 102 -17.79 -28.96 6.42
C HIS A 102 -17.96 -27.75 7.34
N PHE A 103 -18.08 -28.01 8.63
CA PHE A 103 -18.20 -26.99 9.68
C PHE A 103 -17.04 -27.14 10.65
N SER A 104 -16.45 -26.04 11.08
CA SER A 104 -15.32 -26.01 12.02
C SER A 104 -15.35 -24.77 12.90
N VAL A 105 -15.32 -24.94 14.23
CA VAL A 105 -15.36 -23.84 15.20
C VAL A 105 -14.57 -24.16 16.47
N TRP A 106 -13.86 -23.17 17.01
CA TRP A 106 -13.12 -23.34 18.26
C TRP A 106 -14.00 -23.07 19.48
N ALA A 107 -14.22 -24.10 20.30
CA ALA A 107 -14.99 -24.00 21.54
C ALA A 107 -14.49 -25.05 22.56
N PRO A 108 -13.24 -24.93 23.04
CA PRO A 108 -12.55 -26.00 23.74
C PRO A 108 -13.15 -26.29 25.12
N SER A 109 -13.93 -25.38 25.71
CA SER A 109 -14.58 -25.60 27.01
C SER A 109 -15.96 -26.25 26.88
N SER A 110 -16.49 -26.42 25.67
CA SER A 110 -17.82 -27.02 25.49
C SER A 110 -17.80 -28.53 25.76
N PRO A 111 -18.85 -29.11 26.38
CA PRO A 111 -19.02 -30.55 26.51
C PRO A 111 -19.61 -31.21 25.25
N SER A 112 -20.37 -30.48 24.44
CA SER A 112 -20.91 -30.94 23.14
C SER A 112 -21.16 -29.75 22.23
N LEU A 113 -21.12 -29.95 20.92
CA LEU A 113 -21.43 -28.89 19.96
C LEU A 113 -22.21 -29.46 18.79
N HIS A 114 -23.28 -28.77 18.41
CA HIS A 114 -24.08 -29.13 17.24
C HIS A 114 -24.14 -27.96 16.28
N VAL A 115 -24.11 -28.26 14.98
CA VAL A 115 -24.58 -27.33 13.96
C VAL A 115 -26.09 -27.51 13.78
N VAL A 116 -26.81 -26.40 13.81
CA VAL A 116 -28.27 -26.33 13.66
C VAL A 116 -28.56 -25.66 12.32
N LEU A 117 -29.28 -26.34 11.44
CA LEU A 117 -29.64 -25.83 10.12
C LEU A 117 -31.00 -25.14 10.15
N TYR A 118 -31.15 -24.07 9.39
CA TYR A 118 -32.36 -23.24 9.34
C TYR A 118 -32.89 -23.14 7.91
N ASP A 119 -34.21 -23.00 7.80
CA ASP A 119 -34.82 -22.45 6.59
C ASP A 119 -34.75 -20.91 6.58
N LYS A 120 -35.18 -20.31 5.47
CA LYS A 120 -35.20 -18.86 5.27
C LYS A 120 -36.09 -18.10 6.27
N ASP A 121 -37.06 -18.80 6.89
CA ASP A 121 -38.00 -18.24 7.85
C ASP A 121 -37.50 -18.44 9.30
N ASN A 122 -36.22 -18.77 9.47
CA ASN A 122 -35.54 -19.03 10.75
C ASN A 122 -36.11 -20.21 11.55
N LYS A 123 -36.73 -21.19 10.88
CA LYS A 123 -37.15 -22.42 11.52
C LYS A 123 -36.03 -23.45 11.48
N GLU A 124 -35.74 -24.06 12.63
CA GLU A 124 -34.81 -25.20 12.73
C GLU A 124 -35.33 -26.35 11.85
N THR A 125 -34.46 -26.86 10.98
CA THR A 125 -34.77 -27.93 10.02
C THR A 125 -34.12 -29.25 10.43
N SER A 126 -32.84 -29.21 10.82
CA SER A 126 -32.11 -30.35 11.37
C SER A 126 -30.95 -29.92 12.26
N ARG A 127 -30.42 -30.86 13.04
CA ARG A 127 -29.31 -30.66 13.97
C ARG A 127 -28.32 -31.81 13.85
N HIS A 128 -27.03 -31.49 13.80
CA HIS A 128 -25.95 -32.46 13.59
C HIS A 128 -24.85 -32.24 14.62
N ALA A 129 -24.43 -33.31 15.32
CA ALA A 129 -23.34 -33.24 16.28
C ALA A 129 -21.99 -33.11 15.56
N LEU A 130 -21.11 -32.27 16.09
CA LEU A 130 -19.72 -32.16 15.65
C LEU A 130 -18.80 -32.96 16.58
N GLU A 131 -17.62 -33.31 16.08
CA GLU A 131 -16.60 -34.01 16.85
C GLU A 131 -15.50 -33.02 17.27
N LYS A 132 -15.04 -33.15 18.52
CA LYS A 132 -13.99 -32.29 19.08
C LYS A 132 -12.62 -32.96 18.88
N ASP A 133 -11.66 -32.20 18.36
CA ASP A 133 -10.27 -32.65 18.26
C ASP A 133 -9.42 -32.30 19.51
N ALA A 134 -8.12 -32.63 19.44
CA ALA A 134 -7.18 -32.43 20.53
C ALA A 134 -6.91 -30.94 20.84
N ASP A 135 -7.09 -30.04 19.88
CA ASP A 135 -6.92 -28.59 20.03
C ASP A 135 -8.23 -27.89 20.46
N GLY A 136 -9.28 -28.69 20.65
CA GLY A 136 -10.61 -28.23 21.06
C GLY A 136 -11.39 -27.52 19.96
N ILE A 137 -11.06 -27.81 18.70
CA ILE A 137 -11.84 -27.45 17.54
C ILE A 137 -12.93 -28.50 17.35
N TRP A 138 -14.17 -28.05 17.20
CA TRP A 138 -15.32 -28.88 16.87
C TRP A 138 -15.54 -28.85 15.37
N GLN A 139 -15.59 -30.03 14.73
CA GLN A 139 -15.67 -30.14 13.28
C GLN A 139 -16.51 -31.33 12.80
N GLY A 140 -17.01 -31.25 11.57
CA GLY A 140 -17.75 -32.34 10.93
C GLY A 140 -18.34 -31.98 9.57
N ASP A 141 -18.54 -33.00 8.73
CA ASP A 141 -19.25 -32.88 7.44
C ASP A 141 -20.76 -33.14 7.63
N VAL A 142 -21.61 -32.24 7.11
CA VAL A 142 -23.07 -32.41 7.08
C VAL A 142 -23.56 -32.54 5.65
N LYS A 143 -24.12 -33.71 5.33
CA LYS A 143 -24.56 -34.08 3.98
C LYS A 143 -25.73 -33.24 3.44
N GLU A 144 -26.58 -32.75 4.33
CA GLU A 144 -27.76 -31.95 3.98
C GLU A 144 -27.42 -30.49 3.69
N ALA A 145 -26.23 -30.04 4.08
CA ALA A 145 -25.79 -28.67 3.90
C ALA A 145 -25.04 -28.48 2.57
N SER A 146 -25.25 -27.32 1.94
CA SER A 146 -24.59 -26.87 0.72
C SER A 146 -24.44 -25.35 0.75
N ALA A 147 -23.86 -24.77 -0.30
CA ALA A 147 -23.91 -23.32 -0.49
C ALA A 147 -25.37 -22.80 -0.37
N GLY A 148 -25.55 -21.71 0.36
CA GLY A 148 -26.87 -21.14 0.69
C GLY A 148 -27.56 -21.72 1.93
N THR A 149 -27.04 -22.80 2.52
CA THR A 149 -27.58 -23.33 3.78
C THR A 149 -27.37 -22.35 4.92
N LEU A 150 -28.44 -22.08 5.67
CA LEU A 150 -28.41 -21.23 6.86
C LEU A 150 -28.13 -22.07 8.11
N TYR A 151 -27.27 -21.60 9.00
CA TYR A 151 -26.87 -22.36 10.19
C TYR A 151 -26.49 -21.50 11.40
N LYS A 152 -26.50 -22.13 12.58
CA LYS A 152 -25.94 -21.63 13.85
C LYS A 152 -25.30 -22.77 14.63
N TYR A 153 -24.51 -22.48 15.65
CA TYR A 153 -23.97 -23.48 16.57
C TYR A 153 -24.71 -23.47 17.92
N LEU A 154 -25.09 -24.67 18.38
CA LEU A 154 -25.58 -24.90 19.74
C LEU A 154 -24.45 -25.49 20.58
N ILE A 155 -24.09 -24.81 21.68
CA ILE A 155 -22.91 -25.09 22.50
C ILE A 155 -23.37 -25.65 23.84
N GLY A 156 -23.32 -26.97 24.01
CA GLY A 156 -24.02 -27.65 25.10
C GLY A 156 -25.52 -27.37 25.02
N GLU A 157 -26.05 -26.70 26.04
CA GLU A 157 -27.44 -26.22 26.08
C GLU A 157 -27.57 -24.71 25.78
N ASN A 158 -26.45 -24.02 25.53
CA ASN A 158 -26.41 -22.58 25.30
C ASN A 158 -26.51 -22.24 23.81
N GLY A 159 -27.26 -21.18 23.51
CA GLY A 159 -27.46 -20.69 22.15
C GLY A 159 -28.83 -21.14 21.60
N PRO A 160 -28.96 -21.33 20.27
CA PRO A 160 -27.90 -21.35 19.26
C PRO A 160 -27.36 -19.97 18.85
N PHE A 161 -26.05 -19.88 18.59
CA PHE A 161 -25.32 -18.66 18.26
C PHE A 161 -24.81 -18.66 16.80
N PRO A 162 -24.69 -17.49 16.15
CA PRO A 162 -24.07 -17.36 14.83
C PRO A 162 -22.59 -17.77 14.84
N ASP A 163 -22.08 -18.19 13.68
CA ASP A 163 -20.68 -18.59 13.51
C ASP A 163 -19.73 -17.38 13.65
N PRO A 164 -18.74 -17.40 14.56
CA PRO A 164 -17.74 -16.33 14.64
C PRO A 164 -16.88 -16.18 13.38
N ALA A 165 -16.72 -17.26 12.61
CA ALA A 165 -16.06 -17.28 11.31
C ALA A 165 -17.08 -17.36 10.15
N SER A 166 -18.30 -16.83 10.34
CA SER A 166 -19.33 -16.72 9.31
C SER A 166 -18.78 -16.05 8.05
N ARG A 167 -19.07 -16.61 6.88
CA ARG A 167 -18.71 -16.04 5.58
C ARG A 167 -19.74 -15.04 5.07
N PHE A 168 -20.95 -15.08 5.62
CA PHE A 168 -22.01 -14.12 5.35
C PHE A 168 -23.14 -14.22 6.39
N GLN A 169 -23.64 -13.07 6.84
CA GLN A 169 -24.75 -12.95 7.79
C GLN A 169 -25.98 -12.35 7.08
N PRO A 170 -26.74 -13.11 6.28
CA PRO A 170 -27.81 -12.57 5.44
C PRO A 170 -28.93 -11.87 6.23
N GLN A 171 -29.13 -12.27 7.49
CA GLN A 171 -30.19 -11.76 8.36
C GLN A 171 -29.64 -10.95 9.55
N GLY A 172 -28.41 -10.44 9.40
CA GLY A 172 -27.69 -9.64 10.38
C GLY A 172 -26.95 -10.45 11.43
N VAL A 173 -26.21 -9.73 12.27
CA VAL A 173 -25.20 -10.30 13.17
C VAL A 173 -25.75 -11.30 14.19
N HIS A 174 -27.05 -11.26 14.51
CA HIS A 174 -27.73 -12.24 15.36
C HIS A 174 -28.40 -13.39 14.59
N GLY A 175 -28.57 -13.24 13.28
CA GLY A 175 -29.21 -14.20 12.40
C GLY A 175 -28.35 -15.43 12.12
N PRO A 176 -28.90 -16.44 11.42
CA PRO A 176 -28.10 -17.58 10.99
C PRO A 176 -27.05 -17.17 9.95
N SER A 177 -25.90 -17.80 10.03
CA SER A 177 -24.80 -17.72 9.07
C SER A 177 -25.15 -18.48 7.80
N GLU A 178 -24.63 -18.06 6.65
CA GLU A 178 -24.83 -18.72 5.36
C GLU A 178 -23.55 -19.42 4.91
N VAL A 179 -23.65 -20.68 4.47
CA VAL A 179 -22.53 -21.38 3.80
C VAL A 179 -22.30 -20.74 2.44
N ILE A 180 -21.08 -20.24 2.21
CA ILE A 180 -20.69 -19.58 0.94
C ILE A 180 -19.68 -20.45 0.20
N ASP A 181 -19.93 -20.68 -1.10
CA ASP A 181 -18.94 -21.28 -2.01
C ASP A 181 -18.06 -20.18 -2.63
N SER A 182 -16.89 -19.94 -2.03
CA SER A 182 -15.94 -18.95 -2.56
C SER A 182 -15.32 -19.35 -3.90
N GLY A 183 -15.29 -20.64 -4.25
CA GLY A 183 -14.73 -21.15 -5.51
C GLY A 183 -15.68 -21.06 -6.71
N ALA A 184 -16.95 -20.74 -6.45
CA ALA A 184 -17.95 -20.54 -7.50
C ALA A 184 -17.67 -19.29 -8.34
N PHE A 185 -17.18 -18.21 -7.72
CA PHE A 185 -16.87 -16.95 -8.41
C PHE A 185 -15.74 -17.15 -9.44
N LYS A 186 -15.92 -16.57 -10.64
CA LYS A 186 -14.96 -16.67 -11.74
C LYS A 186 -14.19 -15.37 -11.88
N TRP A 187 -13.01 -15.34 -11.27
CA TRP A 187 -12.05 -14.27 -11.42
C TRP A 187 -11.56 -14.11 -12.87
N THR A 188 -11.26 -12.88 -13.25
CA THR A 188 -10.73 -12.50 -14.58
C THR A 188 -9.43 -11.71 -14.49
N ASP A 189 -8.85 -11.63 -13.29
CA ASP A 189 -7.73 -10.77 -12.93
C ASP A 189 -6.37 -11.51 -12.95
N ASP A 190 -6.24 -12.65 -13.64
CA ASP A 190 -4.97 -13.40 -13.74
C ASP A 190 -3.78 -12.56 -14.24
N ALA A 191 -4.07 -11.52 -15.03
CA ALA A 191 -3.10 -10.57 -15.54
C ALA A 191 -2.66 -9.51 -14.51
N TRP A 192 -3.41 -9.31 -13.44
CA TRP A 192 -3.10 -8.37 -12.37
C TRP A 192 -1.78 -8.75 -11.68
N LYS A 193 -0.91 -7.75 -11.48
CA LYS A 193 0.40 -7.92 -10.85
C LYS A 193 0.58 -7.09 -9.60
N GLY A 194 -0.46 -6.39 -9.15
CA GLY A 194 -0.34 -5.36 -8.11
C GLY A 194 0.40 -4.11 -8.61
N ILE A 195 0.49 -3.11 -7.75
CA ILE A 195 1.41 -1.98 -7.93
C ILE A 195 2.78 -2.42 -7.41
N ASP A 196 3.83 -2.23 -8.20
CA ASP A 196 5.17 -2.80 -7.97
C ASP A 196 6.01 -2.09 -6.90
N SER A 197 5.57 -0.93 -6.41
CA SER A 197 6.27 -0.17 -5.38
C SER A 197 5.33 0.70 -4.55
N LEU A 198 5.58 0.76 -3.24
CA LEU A 198 4.92 1.64 -2.27
C LEU A 198 5.01 3.12 -2.70
N ASP A 199 6.14 3.53 -3.29
CA ASP A 199 6.40 4.90 -3.74
C ASP A 199 5.40 5.40 -4.80
N LYS A 200 4.76 4.47 -5.52
CA LYS A 200 3.81 4.80 -6.58
C LYS A 200 2.39 4.93 -6.08
N LEU A 201 2.08 4.53 -4.85
CA LEU A 201 0.70 4.53 -4.36
C LEU A 201 0.16 5.95 -4.24
N THR A 202 -1.11 6.09 -4.57
CA THR A 202 -1.94 7.27 -4.33
C THR A 202 -3.31 6.73 -3.94
N ILE A 203 -3.62 6.87 -2.66
CA ILE A 203 -4.74 6.20 -2.00
C ILE A 203 -5.98 7.10 -2.07
N TYR A 204 -7.13 6.47 -2.30
CA TYR A 204 -8.44 7.07 -2.20
C TYR A 204 -9.28 6.28 -1.19
N GLU A 205 -9.42 6.84 0.01
CA GLU A 205 -10.23 6.29 1.10
C GLU A 205 -11.71 6.57 0.85
N LEU A 206 -12.54 5.53 0.97
CA LEU A 206 -13.99 5.64 0.80
C LEU A 206 -14.78 4.69 1.71
N HIS A 207 -16.00 5.12 2.01
CA HIS A 207 -17.01 4.35 2.73
C HIS A 207 -18.12 3.95 1.74
N VAL A 208 -18.28 2.63 1.53
CA VAL A 208 -19.19 2.08 0.51
C VAL A 208 -20.62 2.62 0.64
N GLY A 209 -21.13 2.70 1.87
CA GLY A 209 -22.51 3.13 2.13
C GLY A 209 -22.82 4.59 1.79
N THR A 210 -21.81 5.46 1.73
CA THR A 210 -22.00 6.91 1.48
C THR A 210 -21.34 7.42 0.21
N PHE A 211 -20.49 6.63 -0.44
CA PHE A 211 -19.85 7.02 -1.69
C PHE A 211 -20.84 7.10 -2.85
N THR A 212 -21.94 6.35 -2.81
CA THR A 212 -22.98 6.34 -3.83
C THR A 212 -24.37 6.49 -3.21
N PRO A 213 -25.37 6.99 -3.96
CA PRO A 213 -26.75 7.05 -3.49
C PRO A 213 -27.29 5.68 -3.06
N GLU A 214 -26.91 4.61 -3.74
CA GLU A 214 -27.30 3.24 -3.42
C GLU A 214 -26.52 2.68 -2.23
N GLY A 215 -25.23 3.04 -2.09
CA GLY A 215 -24.40 2.61 -0.97
C GLY A 215 -24.01 1.13 -1.02
N THR A 216 -23.70 0.61 -2.21
CA THR A 216 -23.44 -0.84 -2.44
C THR A 216 -22.14 -1.08 -3.20
N TYR A 217 -21.61 -2.31 -3.11
CA TYR A 217 -20.42 -2.71 -3.87
C TYR A 217 -20.61 -2.52 -5.38
N LYS A 218 -21.78 -2.89 -5.91
CA LYS A 218 -22.12 -2.76 -7.33
C LYS A 218 -22.20 -1.31 -7.80
N ALA A 219 -22.74 -0.42 -6.96
CA ALA A 219 -22.79 1.00 -7.29
C ALA A 219 -21.38 1.64 -7.25
N LEU A 220 -20.54 1.22 -6.31
CA LEU A 220 -19.13 1.61 -6.25
C LEU A 220 -18.34 1.10 -7.48
N GLU A 221 -18.61 -0.12 -7.95
CA GLU A 221 -17.98 -0.68 -9.16
C GLU A 221 -18.16 0.25 -10.37
N ALA A 222 -19.35 0.83 -10.52
CA ALA A 222 -19.65 1.79 -11.59
C ALA A 222 -18.86 3.12 -11.51
N LYS A 223 -18.18 3.39 -10.39
CA LYS A 223 -17.35 4.59 -10.18
C LYS A 223 -15.85 4.33 -10.38
N LEU A 224 -15.42 3.08 -10.59
CA LEU A 224 -14.02 2.75 -10.85
C LEU A 224 -13.42 3.51 -12.06
N PRO A 225 -14.14 3.71 -13.19
CA PRO A 225 -13.60 4.51 -14.29
C PRO A 225 -13.27 5.95 -13.89
N TYR A 226 -14.11 6.56 -13.03
CA TYR A 226 -13.86 7.91 -12.51
C TYR A 226 -12.60 7.97 -11.67
N LEU A 227 -12.42 7.03 -10.73
CA LEU A 227 -11.23 6.97 -9.88
C LEU A 227 -9.96 6.76 -10.72
N LYS A 228 -10.02 5.92 -11.75
CA LYS A 228 -8.91 5.73 -12.68
C LYS A 228 -8.59 7.01 -13.46
N GLU A 229 -9.60 7.73 -13.95
CA GLU A 229 -9.43 8.99 -14.67
C GLU A 229 -8.90 10.11 -13.77
N LEU A 230 -9.32 10.16 -12.50
CA LEU A 230 -8.81 11.10 -11.49
C LEU A 230 -7.29 10.99 -11.33
N GLY A 231 -6.73 9.79 -11.50
CA GLY A 231 -5.29 9.53 -11.42
C GLY A 231 -4.85 8.90 -10.10
N VAL A 232 -5.80 8.52 -9.24
CA VAL A 232 -5.51 7.61 -8.11
C VAL A 232 -5.30 6.20 -8.63
N ASN A 233 -4.56 5.37 -7.89
CA ASN A 233 -4.27 3.99 -8.30
C ASN A 233 -4.54 2.96 -7.22
N THR A 234 -4.96 3.39 -6.03
CA THR A 234 -5.24 2.53 -4.89
C THR A 234 -6.50 3.02 -4.20
N ILE A 235 -7.45 2.12 -3.96
CA ILE A 235 -8.67 2.38 -3.20
C ILE A 235 -8.46 1.81 -1.81
N GLU A 236 -8.78 2.56 -0.77
CA GLU A 236 -8.86 2.03 0.60
C GLU A 236 -10.33 2.02 1.03
N ILE A 237 -10.85 0.83 1.31
CA ILE A 237 -12.24 0.63 1.69
C ILE A 237 -12.30 0.53 3.22
N LEU A 238 -13.10 1.40 3.84
CA LEU A 238 -13.42 1.34 5.28
C LEU A 238 -13.95 -0.06 5.69
N PRO A 239 -13.93 -0.41 6.99
CA PRO A 239 -14.10 -1.80 7.42
C PRO A 239 -15.38 -2.46 6.91
N LEU A 240 -15.24 -3.72 6.49
CA LEU A 240 -16.31 -4.50 5.87
C LEU A 240 -16.89 -5.60 6.75
N ALA A 241 -16.36 -5.83 7.95
CA ALA A 241 -16.90 -6.84 8.87
C ALA A 241 -18.37 -6.51 9.21
N ASP A 242 -19.27 -7.51 9.14
CA ASP A 242 -20.70 -7.28 9.37
C ASP A 242 -20.94 -6.75 10.80
N PHE A 243 -21.85 -5.78 10.86
CA PHE A 243 -22.18 -5.00 12.05
C PHE A 243 -23.69 -4.97 12.30
N PRO A 244 -24.13 -4.65 13.54
CA PRO A 244 -25.55 -4.44 13.86
C PRO A 244 -26.14 -3.24 13.10
N GLY A 245 -27.41 -3.35 12.71
CA GLY A 245 -28.12 -2.25 12.04
C GLY A 245 -27.96 -2.21 10.53
N ARG A 246 -28.43 -1.11 9.93
CA ARG A 246 -28.45 -0.85 8.47
C ARG A 246 -27.25 -0.05 7.98
N TRP A 247 -26.64 0.79 8.81
CA TRP A 247 -25.47 1.60 8.48
C TRP A 247 -24.56 1.78 9.68
N ASN A 248 -23.27 1.84 9.40
CA ASN A 248 -22.19 2.07 10.35
C ASN A 248 -20.97 2.52 9.54
N TRP A 249 -19.98 3.15 10.15
CA TRP A 249 -18.68 3.34 9.50
C TRP A 249 -17.93 2.03 9.25
N GLY A 250 -18.15 1.02 10.10
CA GLY A 250 -17.58 -0.32 9.99
C GLY A 250 -16.83 -0.77 11.26
N TYR A 251 -16.43 0.16 12.13
CA TYR A 251 -15.62 -0.14 13.33
C TYR A 251 -16.39 -0.90 14.41
N ASP A 252 -17.73 -0.90 14.39
CA ASP A 252 -18.55 -1.78 15.24
C ASP A 252 -18.70 -3.20 14.67
N GLY A 253 -17.81 -3.62 13.76
CA GLY A 253 -17.82 -4.95 13.15
C GLY A 253 -17.64 -6.07 14.18
N VAL A 254 -18.44 -7.13 14.05
CA VAL A 254 -18.40 -8.30 14.98
C VAL A 254 -18.23 -9.63 14.25
N ALA A 255 -18.56 -9.70 12.97
CA ALA A 255 -18.35 -10.89 12.14
C ALA A 255 -17.20 -10.64 11.16
N LEU A 256 -15.96 -10.76 11.65
CA LEU A 256 -14.74 -10.37 10.90
C LEU A 256 -14.65 -10.99 9.49
N TYR A 257 -15.17 -12.22 9.33
CA TYR A 257 -15.12 -12.99 8.08
C TYR A 257 -16.31 -12.77 7.14
N ALA A 258 -17.34 -12.05 7.59
CA ALA A 258 -18.53 -11.78 6.81
C ALA A 258 -18.47 -10.35 6.30
N PRO A 259 -18.28 -10.12 4.99
CA PRO A 259 -18.53 -8.81 4.40
C PRO A 259 -19.96 -8.37 4.71
N THR A 260 -20.11 -7.11 5.12
CA THR A 260 -21.39 -6.59 5.62
C THR A 260 -22.48 -6.74 4.59
N ARG A 261 -23.63 -7.25 5.04
CA ARG A 261 -24.83 -7.45 4.22
C ARG A 261 -25.41 -6.12 3.73
N ALA A 262 -25.09 -5.02 4.42
CA ALA A 262 -25.61 -3.70 4.11
C ALA A 262 -25.18 -3.21 2.71
N TYR A 263 -24.04 -3.68 2.21
CA TYR A 263 -23.47 -3.23 0.93
C TYR A 263 -23.68 -4.23 -0.22
N GLY A 264 -24.04 -5.47 0.08
CA GLY A 264 -24.27 -6.54 -0.90
C GLY A 264 -23.83 -7.91 -0.41
N ARG A 265 -23.84 -8.90 -1.31
CA ARG A 265 -23.38 -10.26 -1.02
C ARG A 265 -21.85 -10.37 -1.20
N PRO A 266 -21.21 -11.44 -0.70
CA PRO A 266 -19.78 -11.66 -0.87
C PRO A 266 -19.32 -11.66 -2.34
N ASP A 267 -20.14 -12.15 -3.27
CA ASP A 267 -19.77 -12.15 -4.70
C ASP A 267 -19.89 -10.77 -5.35
N ASP A 268 -20.70 -9.85 -4.80
CA ASP A 268 -20.72 -8.45 -5.24
C ASP A 268 -19.40 -7.76 -4.86
N LEU A 269 -18.84 -8.08 -3.69
CA LEU A 269 -17.52 -7.61 -3.29
C LEU A 269 -16.42 -8.19 -4.20
N ARG A 270 -16.47 -9.51 -4.52
CA ARG A 270 -15.51 -10.11 -5.49
C ARG A 270 -15.60 -9.45 -6.86
N SER A 271 -16.82 -9.14 -7.33
CA SER A 271 -17.04 -8.41 -8.58
C SER A 271 -16.35 -7.05 -8.57
N LEU A 272 -16.53 -6.28 -7.49
CA LEU A 272 -15.89 -4.98 -7.31
C LEU A 272 -14.35 -5.08 -7.38
N ILE A 273 -13.74 -6.00 -6.62
CA ILE A 273 -12.27 -6.16 -6.60
C ILE A 273 -11.76 -6.60 -7.97
N ASN A 274 -12.42 -7.58 -8.60
CA ASN A 274 -12.09 -8.05 -9.93
C ASN A 274 -12.15 -6.92 -10.99
N ALA A 275 -13.18 -6.07 -10.91
CA ALA A 275 -13.33 -4.91 -11.79
C ALA A 275 -12.24 -3.85 -11.50
N ALA A 276 -11.90 -3.61 -10.25
CA ALA A 276 -10.82 -2.68 -9.89
C ALA A 276 -9.48 -3.11 -10.48
N HIS A 277 -9.12 -4.40 -10.37
CA HIS A 277 -7.92 -4.97 -10.99
C HIS A 277 -7.93 -4.82 -12.51
N ASN A 278 -9.07 -5.04 -13.16
CA ASN A 278 -9.22 -4.84 -14.61
C ASN A 278 -9.07 -3.37 -15.03
N HIS A 279 -9.34 -2.41 -14.13
CA HIS A 279 -9.06 -0.99 -14.31
C HIS A 279 -7.62 -0.59 -13.91
N GLY A 280 -6.81 -1.54 -13.46
CA GLY A 280 -5.46 -1.29 -12.95
C GLY A 280 -5.47 -0.41 -11.71
N LEU A 281 -6.42 -0.68 -10.81
CA LEU A 281 -6.55 -0.07 -9.48
C LEU A 281 -6.31 -1.16 -8.44
N SER A 282 -5.47 -0.83 -7.47
CA SER A 282 -5.25 -1.66 -6.30
C SER A 282 -6.35 -1.42 -5.26
N VAL A 283 -6.66 -2.42 -4.43
CA VAL A 283 -7.66 -2.28 -3.36
C VAL A 283 -7.12 -2.74 -2.01
N LEU A 284 -7.15 -1.86 -1.03
CA LEU A 284 -6.84 -2.11 0.38
C LEU A 284 -8.14 -2.23 1.18
N ILE A 285 -8.12 -3.09 2.19
CA ILE A 285 -9.20 -3.23 3.18
C ILE A 285 -8.75 -2.69 4.53
N ASP A 286 -9.61 -1.94 5.21
CA ASP A 286 -9.42 -1.58 6.61
C ASP A 286 -9.84 -2.75 7.54
N LEU A 287 -8.90 -3.21 8.38
CA LEU A 287 -9.07 -4.37 9.27
C LEU A 287 -8.95 -3.95 10.73
N VAL A 288 -9.98 -4.29 11.50
CA VAL A 288 -10.08 -3.99 12.93
C VAL A 288 -9.75 -5.23 13.75
N TYR A 289 -8.56 -5.27 14.34
CA TYR A 289 -8.06 -6.39 15.16
C TYR A 289 -7.70 -5.98 16.60
N ASN A 290 -7.98 -4.73 16.98
CA ASN A 290 -7.75 -4.24 18.34
C ASN A 290 -8.97 -4.46 19.26
N HIS A 291 -10.19 -4.46 18.72
CA HIS A 291 -11.43 -4.68 19.47
C HIS A 291 -12.50 -5.39 18.61
N MET A 292 -13.68 -5.62 19.21
CA MET A 292 -14.89 -6.09 18.53
C MET A 292 -16.04 -5.16 18.86
N GLY A 293 -16.97 -4.97 17.93
CA GLY A 293 -18.17 -4.17 18.15
C GLY A 293 -19.03 -4.62 19.35
N PRO A 294 -19.84 -3.71 19.92
CA PRO A 294 -20.54 -3.92 21.18
C PRO A 294 -21.78 -4.84 21.08
N ASP A 295 -22.34 -5.04 19.89
CA ASP A 295 -23.57 -5.80 19.67
C ASP A 295 -23.40 -6.86 18.57
N GLY A 296 -23.78 -8.11 18.88
CA GLY A 296 -23.61 -9.27 17.98
C GLY A 296 -22.28 -10.02 18.08
N ASN A 297 -21.38 -9.63 19.00
CA ASN A 297 -20.15 -10.36 19.29
C ASN A 297 -20.41 -11.54 20.24
N TYR A 298 -20.40 -12.77 19.70
CA TYR A 298 -20.64 -14.00 20.46
C TYR A 298 -19.37 -14.76 20.84
N LEU A 299 -18.16 -14.24 20.58
CA LEU A 299 -16.90 -14.97 20.79
C LEU A 299 -16.77 -15.52 22.23
N SER A 300 -17.15 -14.73 23.24
CA SER A 300 -17.14 -15.15 24.65
C SER A 300 -18.10 -16.31 24.98
N CYS A 301 -19.16 -16.50 24.18
CA CYS A 301 -20.08 -17.63 24.31
C CYS A 301 -19.43 -18.96 23.86
N TYR A 302 -18.51 -18.91 22.90
CA TYR A 302 -17.70 -20.05 22.46
C TYR A 302 -16.53 -20.31 23.40
N ASN A 303 -15.80 -19.24 23.73
CA ASN A 303 -14.77 -19.28 24.74
C ASN A 303 -14.45 -17.88 25.29
N PRO A 304 -14.48 -17.66 26.62
CA PRO A 304 -14.05 -16.40 27.21
C PRO A 304 -12.60 -16.00 26.86
N ARG A 305 -11.73 -16.95 26.50
CA ARG A 305 -10.33 -16.71 26.14
C ARG A 305 -10.12 -16.00 24.81
N TYR A 306 -11.15 -15.77 24.01
CA TYR A 306 -11.01 -14.83 22.89
C TYR A 306 -10.58 -13.44 23.35
N PHE A 307 -10.93 -13.08 24.59
CA PHE A 307 -10.56 -11.81 25.20
C PHE A 307 -9.70 -12.01 26.44
N THR A 308 -8.95 -10.98 26.78
CA THR A 308 -8.18 -10.91 28.02
C THR A 308 -8.70 -9.80 28.92
N LYS A 309 -8.54 -9.98 30.23
CA LYS A 309 -8.79 -8.95 31.25
C LYS A 309 -7.51 -8.21 31.64
N LYS A 310 -6.38 -8.56 31.03
CA LYS A 310 -5.06 -7.98 31.33
C LYS A 310 -4.91 -6.57 30.77
N TYR A 311 -5.64 -6.28 29.69
CA TYR A 311 -5.59 -5.01 28.98
C TYR A 311 -7.01 -4.53 28.71
N ASP A 312 -7.16 -3.20 28.72
CA ASP A 312 -8.38 -2.52 28.29
C ASP A 312 -8.06 -1.76 27.00
N THR A 313 -9.03 -1.71 26.08
CA THR A 313 -9.00 -0.78 24.94
C THR A 313 -10.07 0.29 25.15
N PRO A 314 -9.95 1.47 24.51
CA PRO A 314 -10.99 2.50 24.59
C PRO A 314 -12.37 2.06 24.08
N TRP A 315 -12.43 1.01 23.26
CA TRP A 315 -13.64 0.59 22.52
C TRP A 315 -14.22 -0.74 23.00
N GLY A 316 -13.54 -1.47 23.88
CA GLY A 316 -14.02 -2.75 24.39
C GLY A 316 -12.93 -3.64 24.99
N ALA A 317 -13.29 -4.90 25.24
CA ALA A 317 -12.34 -5.90 25.72
C ALA A 317 -11.25 -6.19 24.66
N ALA A 318 -10.00 -6.26 25.10
CA ALA A 318 -8.87 -6.59 24.23
C ALA A 318 -8.91 -8.07 23.81
N LEU A 319 -8.63 -8.35 22.53
CA LEU A 319 -8.42 -9.71 22.05
C LEU A 319 -7.17 -10.33 22.70
N ASN A 320 -7.22 -11.62 23.01
CA ASN A 320 -6.13 -12.30 23.70
C ASN A 320 -5.12 -12.89 22.72
N TYR A 321 -4.04 -12.16 22.45
CA TYR A 321 -2.94 -12.62 21.60
C TYR A 321 -1.76 -13.20 22.39
N ASP A 322 -1.75 -13.02 23.71
CA ASP A 322 -0.64 -13.41 24.58
C ASP A 322 -0.40 -14.93 24.55
N PRO A 323 0.86 -15.38 24.71
CA PRO A 323 1.13 -16.81 24.75
C PRO A 323 0.61 -17.42 26.07
N THR A 324 0.34 -18.71 26.04
CA THR A 324 -0.19 -19.50 27.16
C THR A 324 0.85 -20.46 27.73
N VAL A 325 0.77 -20.82 29.00
CA VAL A 325 1.55 -21.91 29.60
C VAL A 325 0.58 -22.92 30.20
N LYS A 326 0.84 -24.21 29.95
CA LYS A 326 0.17 -25.28 30.68
C LYS A 326 0.78 -25.39 32.08
N VAL A 327 -0.01 -25.11 33.10
CA VAL A 327 0.39 -25.25 34.51
C VAL A 327 -0.24 -26.53 35.05
N HIS A 328 0.60 -27.45 35.53
CA HIS A 328 0.14 -28.65 36.22
C HIS A 328 -0.34 -28.27 37.63
N LYS A 329 -1.61 -28.56 37.94
CA LYS A 329 -2.10 -28.53 39.33
C LYS A 329 -1.68 -29.82 40.04
N GLN A 330 -1.51 -29.74 41.35
CA GLN A 330 -1.46 -30.94 42.19
C GLN A 330 -2.78 -31.70 42.00
N GLU A 331 -2.70 -33.02 41.79
CA GLU A 331 -3.80 -33.94 41.39
C GLU A 331 -3.98 -34.22 39.88
N GLY A 332 -3.00 -33.86 39.02
CA GLY A 332 -2.96 -34.35 37.64
C GLY A 332 -3.90 -33.64 36.66
N GLU A 333 -4.52 -32.54 37.09
CA GLU A 333 -5.26 -31.62 36.23
C GLU A 333 -4.30 -30.60 35.59
N GLU A 334 -4.36 -30.47 34.26
CA GLU A 334 -3.66 -29.42 33.50
C GLU A 334 -4.56 -28.17 33.38
N GLU A 335 -4.08 -27.01 33.82
CA GLU A 335 -4.74 -25.73 33.59
C GLU A 335 -3.89 -24.88 32.65
N THR A 336 -4.48 -24.39 31.56
CA THR A 336 -3.80 -23.43 30.68
C THR A 336 -3.93 -22.02 31.27
N LYS A 337 -2.83 -21.33 31.55
CA LYS A 337 -2.80 -19.94 32.04
C LYS A 337 -2.09 -19.03 31.03
N ASP A 338 -2.44 -17.75 31.02
CA ASP A 338 -1.76 -16.77 30.17
C ASP A 338 -0.43 -16.37 30.83
N VAL A 339 0.62 -16.14 30.03
CA VAL A 339 1.93 -15.77 30.56
C VAL A 339 1.90 -14.34 31.11
N SER A 340 2.31 -14.18 32.37
CA SER A 340 2.46 -12.84 32.97
C SER A 340 3.67 -12.11 32.36
N LYS A 341 3.67 -10.77 32.46
CA LYS A 341 4.74 -9.90 31.91
C LYS A 341 6.15 -10.23 32.45
N GLU A 342 6.23 -10.96 33.56
CA GLU A 342 7.44 -11.27 34.32
C GLU A 342 7.91 -12.74 34.16
N GLU A 343 7.07 -13.62 33.63
CA GLU A 343 7.39 -15.04 33.41
C GLU A 343 8.07 -15.22 32.05
N SER A 344 9.23 -15.89 32.02
CA SER A 344 10.00 -16.04 30.79
C SER A 344 9.21 -16.83 29.75
N ALA A 345 9.09 -16.26 28.54
CA ALA A 345 8.44 -16.84 27.35
C ALA A 345 9.04 -18.19 26.86
N LYS A 346 9.97 -18.80 27.61
CA LYS A 346 10.69 -20.02 27.20
C LYS A 346 9.84 -21.29 27.25
N ASP A 347 8.82 -21.32 28.10
CA ASP A 347 7.89 -22.48 28.25
C ASP A 347 6.47 -22.16 27.76
N ALA A 348 6.28 -21.02 27.09
CA ALA A 348 4.99 -20.58 26.60
C ALA A 348 4.62 -21.29 25.29
N HIS A 349 3.47 -21.94 25.27
CA HIS A 349 2.76 -22.34 24.07
C HIS A 349 1.93 -21.15 23.60
N ASP A 350 2.21 -20.59 22.42
CA ASP A 350 1.42 -19.50 21.78
C ASP A 350 -0.07 -19.67 22.05
N ALA A 351 -0.88 -18.62 22.27
CA ALA A 351 -2.35 -18.73 22.24
C ALA A 351 -2.76 -18.98 20.79
N PRO A 352 -2.78 -20.25 20.32
CA PRO A 352 -2.66 -20.50 18.90
C PRO A 352 -3.94 -20.06 18.18
N GLN A 353 -5.11 -20.29 18.79
CA GLN A 353 -6.37 -20.20 18.06
C GLN A 353 -6.88 -18.77 17.88
N VAL A 354 -6.69 -17.86 18.86
CA VAL A 354 -7.11 -16.44 18.70
C VAL A 354 -6.21 -15.72 17.68
N ARG A 355 -4.89 -15.91 17.80
CA ARG A 355 -3.92 -15.43 16.79
C ARG A 355 -4.24 -15.99 15.41
N LYS A 356 -4.43 -17.31 15.31
CA LYS A 356 -4.79 -17.98 14.05
C LYS A 356 -6.11 -17.45 13.50
N PHE A 357 -7.10 -17.18 14.35
CA PHE A 357 -8.39 -16.63 13.94
C PHE A 357 -8.26 -15.26 13.26
N VAL A 358 -7.42 -14.35 13.75
CA VAL A 358 -7.23 -13.05 13.09
C VAL A 358 -6.27 -13.12 11.90
N ILE A 359 -5.22 -13.95 11.97
CA ILE A 359 -4.28 -14.16 10.87
C ILE A 359 -5.01 -14.78 9.66
N GLU A 360 -5.81 -15.82 9.89
CA GLU A 360 -6.63 -16.44 8.84
C GLU A 360 -7.69 -15.48 8.28
N ASN A 361 -8.16 -14.50 9.05
CA ASN A 361 -9.06 -13.47 8.57
C ASN A 361 -8.37 -12.54 7.57
N GLY A 362 -7.17 -12.05 7.90
CA GLY A 362 -6.40 -11.23 6.96
C GLY A 362 -6.03 -12.01 5.70
N LEU A 363 -5.62 -13.27 5.85
CA LEU A 363 -5.39 -14.18 4.72
C LEU A 363 -6.63 -14.38 3.86
N TYR A 364 -7.81 -14.52 4.47
CA TYR A 364 -9.07 -14.68 3.76
C TYR A 364 -9.35 -13.47 2.84
N TYR A 365 -9.16 -12.24 3.32
CA TYR A 365 -9.33 -11.07 2.46
C TYR A 365 -8.25 -10.96 1.37
N ILE A 366 -6.98 -11.17 1.70
CA ILE A 366 -5.87 -11.03 0.72
C ILE A 366 -5.90 -12.14 -0.35
N ARG A 367 -6.16 -13.38 0.06
CA ARG A 367 -6.09 -14.56 -0.81
C ARG A 367 -7.42 -14.88 -1.48
N ASP A 368 -8.54 -14.84 -0.77
CA ASP A 368 -9.83 -15.34 -1.28
C ASP A 368 -10.72 -14.23 -1.86
N PHE A 369 -10.49 -12.97 -1.45
CA PHE A 369 -11.10 -11.78 -2.07
C PHE A 369 -10.14 -10.99 -2.95
N HIS A 370 -8.87 -11.40 -3.03
CA HIS A 370 -7.83 -10.76 -3.84
C HIS A 370 -7.49 -9.31 -3.43
N PHE A 371 -7.80 -8.85 -2.21
CA PHE A 371 -7.31 -7.53 -1.76
C PHE A 371 -5.78 -7.44 -1.85
N ASP A 372 -5.25 -6.27 -2.21
CA ASP A 372 -3.81 -6.03 -2.43
C ASP A 372 -3.09 -5.52 -1.19
N GLY A 373 -3.75 -5.58 -0.03
CA GLY A 373 -3.20 -5.06 1.19
C GLY A 373 -4.29 -4.73 2.19
N ALA A 374 -3.85 -4.23 3.33
CA ALA A 374 -4.74 -3.79 4.38
C ALA A 374 -4.20 -2.57 5.12
N ARG A 375 -5.11 -1.75 5.60
CA ARG A 375 -4.85 -0.80 6.67
C ARG A 375 -5.30 -1.46 7.98
N LEU A 376 -4.45 -1.41 8.99
CA LEU A 376 -4.71 -2.00 10.30
C LEU A 376 -5.09 -0.89 11.27
N ASP A 377 -6.32 -0.99 11.77
CA ASP A 377 -6.90 -0.03 12.70
C ASP A 377 -6.22 -0.07 14.07
N ALA A 378 -5.93 1.12 14.60
CA ALA A 378 -5.39 1.38 15.92
C ALA A 378 -4.36 0.33 16.38
N THR A 379 -3.25 0.19 15.66
CA THR A 379 -2.24 -0.84 15.96
C THR A 379 -1.60 -0.68 17.33
N HIS A 380 -1.68 0.51 17.91
CA HIS A 380 -1.29 0.77 19.29
C HIS A 380 -2.14 0.03 20.33
N ALA A 381 -3.37 -0.35 19.99
CA ALA A 381 -4.28 -1.12 20.82
C ALA A 381 -4.26 -2.63 20.51
N ILE A 382 -3.44 -3.08 19.54
CA ILE A 382 -3.17 -4.50 19.30
C ILE A 382 -2.00 -4.92 20.20
N ILE A 383 -2.34 -5.43 21.38
CA ILE A 383 -1.36 -5.78 22.41
C ILE A 383 -1.03 -7.26 22.35
N ASP A 384 0.23 -7.57 22.07
CA ASP A 384 0.73 -8.94 22.02
C ASP A 384 2.20 -9.00 22.47
N TYR A 385 2.51 -9.88 23.41
CA TYR A 385 3.89 -10.11 23.89
C TYR A 385 4.52 -11.39 23.32
N SER A 386 3.88 -12.04 22.35
CA SER A 386 4.45 -13.17 21.61
C SER A 386 5.65 -12.72 20.76
N THR A 387 6.53 -13.66 20.45
CA THR A 387 7.62 -13.44 19.49
C THR A 387 7.57 -14.54 18.43
N PRO A 388 7.28 -14.20 17.16
CA PRO A 388 6.97 -12.87 16.63
C PRO A 388 5.60 -12.30 17.07
N HIS A 389 5.46 -10.97 16.98
CA HIS A 389 4.19 -10.28 17.25
C HIS A 389 3.12 -10.66 16.20
N VAL A 390 1.84 -10.67 16.58
CA VAL A 390 0.71 -11.13 15.74
C VAL A 390 0.65 -10.39 14.40
N LEU A 391 0.97 -9.11 14.39
CA LEU A 391 1.05 -8.29 13.18
C LEU A 391 2.17 -8.76 12.24
N GLN A 392 3.33 -9.12 12.77
CA GLN A 392 4.45 -9.63 11.96
C GLN A 392 4.07 -10.96 11.31
N ASP A 393 3.42 -11.84 12.09
CA ASP A 393 2.94 -13.13 11.58
C ASP A 393 1.86 -12.96 10.51
N LEU A 394 0.89 -12.09 10.75
CA LEU A 394 -0.15 -11.75 9.76
C LEU A 394 0.49 -11.29 8.45
N VAL A 395 1.35 -10.28 8.52
CA VAL A 395 1.94 -9.66 7.33
C VAL A 395 2.80 -10.65 6.56
N ARG A 396 3.66 -11.40 7.25
CA ARG A 396 4.53 -12.41 6.64
C ARG A 396 3.72 -13.52 5.97
N THR A 397 2.68 -14.00 6.64
CA THR A 397 1.85 -15.09 6.13
C THR A 397 1.00 -14.60 4.95
N ALA A 398 0.41 -13.41 5.03
CA ALA A 398 -0.36 -12.81 3.95
C ALA A 398 0.51 -12.53 2.71
N LYS A 399 1.66 -11.89 2.86
CA LYS A 399 2.58 -11.59 1.75
C LYS A 399 3.11 -12.85 1.06
N SER A 400 3.33 -13.94 1.81
CA SER A 400 3.78 -15.22 1.22
C SER A 400 2.65 -16.05 0.59
N SER A 401 1.39 -15.74 0.89
CA SER A 401 0.23 -16.47 0.36
C SER A 401 -0.10 -16.15 -1.10
N VAL A 402 0.45 -15.06 -1.65
CA VAL A 402 0.20 -14.58 -3.01
C VAL A 402 1.50 -14.16 -3.72
N LYS A 403 1.48 -14.06 -5.05
CA LYS A 403 2.68 -13.73 -5.87
C LYS A 403 2.74 -12.28 -6.34
N ARG A 404 1.81 -11.44 -5.91
CA ARG A 404 1.77 -9.99 -6.20
C ARG A 404 2.24 -9.21 -4.96
N PRO A 405 2.72 -7.97 -5.11
CA PRO A 405 2.95 -7.08 -3.99
C PRO A 405 1.68 -6.91 -3.16
N VAL A 406 1.83 -6.96 -1.84
CA VAL A 406 0.75 -6.70 -0.87
C VAL A 406 1.28 -5.70 0.15
N TYR A 407 0.53 -4.64 0.42
CA TYR A 407 0.96 -3.56 1.30
C TYR A 407 0.14 -3.49 2.59
N PHE A 408 0.82 -3.40 3.73
CA PHE A 408 0.17 -3.22 5.03
C PHE A 408 0.50 -1.86 5.63
N PHE A 409 -0.55 -1.09 5.91
CA PHE A 409 -0.48 0.20 6.58
C PHE A 409 -0.91 0.01 8.04
N ALA A 410 -0.25 0.72 8.95
CA ALA A 410 -0.69 0.80 10.34
C ALA A 410 -1.20 2.20 10.65
N GLU A 411 -2.40 2.27 11.21
CA GLU A 411 -2.81 3.44 11.97
C GLU A 411 -2.15 3.38 13.35
N ASP A 412 -1.12 4.19 13.53
CA ASP A 412 -0.38 4.23 14.78
C ASP A 412 0.00 5.67 15.17
N ASP A 413 -0.59 6.16 16.25
CA ASP A 413 -0.35 7.51 16.75
C ASP A 413 0.99 7.67 17.47
N ARG A 414 1.72 6.57 17.74
CA ARG A 414 2.93 6.60 18.55
C ARG A 414 4.16 7.05 17.77
N ASN A 415 4.12 7.06 16.43
CA ASN A 415 5.26 7.31 15.53
C ASN A 415 6.44 6.34 15.74
N GLU A 416 6.15 5.03 15.72
CA GLU A 416 7.14 3.96 15.94
C GLU A 416 7.72 3.43 14.62
N ALA A 417 8.92 3.88 14.25
CA ALA A 417 9.63 3.44 13.05
C ALA A 417 9.92 1.94 13.04
N GLU A 418 10.00 1.33 14.22
CA GLU A 418 10.22 -0.11 14.34
C GLU A 418 9.08 -0.90 13.72
N LEU A 419 7.82 -0.45 13.82
CA LEU A 419 6.66 -1.15 13.22
C LEU A 419 6.83 -1.40 11.71
N ILE A 420 7.47 -0.48 11.01
CA ILE A 420 7.71 -0.52 9.56
C ILE A 420 9.16 -0.86 9.21
N SER A 421 9.92 -1.40 10.17
CA SER A 421 11.24 -1.97 9.90
C SER A 421 11.11 -3.19 9.01
N ARG A 422 12.21 -3.56 8.32
CA ARG A 422 12.24 -4.76 7.47
C ARG A 422 11.92 -6.04 8.25
N GLU A 423 12.19 -6.06 9.55
CA GLU A 423 11.96 -7.20 10.43
C GLU A 423 10.48 -7.32 10.82
N ASN A 424 9.82 -6.20 11.09
CA ASN A 424 8.41 -6.19 11.50
C ASN A 424 7.41 -6.26 10.33
N GLY A 425 7.83 -5.83 9.14
CA GLY A 425 7.21 -6.19 7.87
C GLY A 425 6.03 -5.33 7.43
N LEU A 426 5.48 -4.43 8.27
CA LEU A 426 4.55 -3.39 7.81
C LEU A 426 5.25 -2.43 6.85
N ASP A 427 4.50 -1.85 5.92
CA ASP A 427 5.08 -1.08 4.83
C ASP A 427 5.06 0.44 5.10
N ALA A 428 4.02 0.95 5.77
CA ALA A 428 3.89 2.37 6.07
C ALA A 428 3.00 2.65 7.27
N LEU A 429 3.15 3.85 7.85
CA LEU A 429 2.28 4.38 8.90
C LEU A 429 1.38 5.48 8.36
N TRP A 430 0.15 5.57 8.87
CA TRP A 430 -0.59 6.83 8.85
C TRP A 430 0.13 7.85 9.74
N ALA A 431 0.76 8.84 9.10
CA ALA A 431 1.61 9.82 9.77
C ALA A 431 0.84 11.13 10.00
N ASP A 432 -0.07 11.07 10.97
CA ASP A 432 -1.07 12.10 11.26
C ASP A 432 -0.48 13.46 11.63
N ASP A 433 0.77 13.52 12.11
CA ASP A 433 1.47 14.77 12.40
C ASP A 433 1.43 15.76 11.23
N PHE A 434 1.49 15.28 9.98
CA PHE A 434 1.36 16.13 8.80
C PHE A 434 -0.03 16.76 8.70
N HIS A 435 -1.09 15.96 8.82
CA HIS A 435 -2.47 16.45 8.84
C HIS A 435 -2.64 17.53 9.92
N HIS A 436 -2.14 17.25 11.12
CA HIS A 436 -2.31 18.10 12.28
C HIS A 436 -1.61 19.45 12.08
N GLN A 437 -0.36 19.44 11.60
CA GLN A 437 0.36 20.67 11.27
C GLN A 437 -0.35 21.48 10.19
N VAL A 438 -0.91 20.84 9.15
CA VAL A 438 -1.67 21.53 8.09
C VAL A 438 -2.95 22.15 8.67
N ARG A 439 -3.69 21.44 9.52
CA ARG A 439 -4.89 21.96 10.21
C ARG A 439 -4.58 23.15 11.09
N VAL A 440 -3.57 23.07 11.96
CA VAL A 440 -3.17 24.19 12.82
C VAL A 440 -2.67 25.36 11.97
N HIS A 441 -1.92 25.10 10.91
CA HIS A 441 -1.41 26.15 10.02
C HIS A 441 -2.52 26.88 9.26
N THR A 442 -3.53 26.16 8.77
CA THR A 442 -4.57 26.72 7.88
C THR A 442 -5.81 27.21 8.62
N ASN A 443 -6.31 26.44 9.59
CA ASN A 443 -7.54 26.73 10.33
C ASN A 443 -7.28 27.30 11.73
N GLY A 444 -6.08 27.09 12.29
CA GLY A 444 -5.75 27.51 13.65
C GLY A 444 -6.32 26.61 14.75
N ASP A 445 -6.64 25.34 14.43
CA ASP A 445 -7.10 24.37 15.42
C ASP A 445 -6.07 24.22 16.55
N ASN A 446 -6.53 24.26 17.81
CA ASN A 446 -5.64 24.26 18.99
C ASN A 446 -6.22 23.53 20.22
N GLU A 447 -7.35 22.84 20.07
CA GLU A 447 -7.96 22.03 21.13
C GLU A 447 -7.60 20.54 20.94
N SER A 448 -7.69 19.73 22.00
CA SER A 448 -7.34 18.29 21.98
C SER A 448 -5.91 18.04 21.46
N TYR A 449 -5.69 17.00 20.66
CA TYR A 449 -4.40 16.63 20.10
C TYR A 449 -3.77 17.73 19.23
N PHE A 450 -4.53 18.70 18.70
CA PHE A 450 -3.96 19.83 17.96
C PHE A 450 -3.10 20.76 18.84
N ALA A 451 -3.32 20.77 20.15
CA ALA A 451 -2.51 21.56 21.10
C ALA A 451 -1.03 21.14 21.13
N ASN A 452 -0.69 19.96 20.57
CA ASN A 452 0.68 19.49 20.44
C ASN A 452 1.46 20.17 19.31
N PHE A 453 0.80 20.90 18.41
CA PHE A 453 1.36 21.38 17.16
C PHE A 453 1.32 22.91 17.10
N THR A 454 2.38 23.53 16.59
CA THR A 454 2.43 24.99 16.45
C THR A 454 1.77 25.47 15.14
N GLY A 455 1.69 24.60 14.13
CA GLY A 455 1.32 24.99 12.77
C GLY A 455 2.30 25.98 12.15
N SER A 456 3.53 26.12 12.66
CA SER A 456 4.53 26.97 12.03
C SER A 456 5.03 26.36 10.72
N THR A 457 5.45 27.20 9.78
CA THR A 457 6.02 26.74 8.51
C THR A 457 7.26 25.88 8.72
N GLU A 458 8.07 26.18 9.74
CA GLU A 458 9.26 25.38 10.08
C GLU A 458 8.91 24.01 10.64
N ASP A 459 7.88 23.91 11.49
CA ASP A 459 7.46 22.60 11.99
C ASP A 459 6.81 21.75 10.90
N LEU A 460 6.06 22.38 9.98
CA LEU A 460 5.55 21.70 8.79
C LEU A 460 6.70 21.24 7.88
N ALA A 461 7.71 22.08 7.64
CA ALA A 461 8.92 21.71 6.90
C ALA A 461 9.65 20.56 7.58
N THR A 462 9.81 20.61 8.91
CA THR A 462 10.43 19.56 9.73
C THR A 462 9.67 18.24 9.61
N THR A 463 8.34 18.29 9.69
CA THR A 463 7.47 17.12 9.53
C THR A 463 7.68 16.46 8.18
N ILE A 464 7.68 17.23 7.09
CA ILE A 464 7.91 16.70 5.74
C ILE A 464 9.33 16.13 5.59
N ARG A 465 10.37 16.83 6.09
CA ARG A 465 11.76 16.36 6.05
C ARG A 465 11.95 15.05 6.79
N LYS A 466 11.23 14.85 7.90
CA LYS A 466 11.37 13.68 8.77
C LYS A 466 10.45 12.52 8.38
N GLY A 467 9.24 12.79 7.91
CA GLY A 467 8.15 11.82 7.74
C GLY A 467 7.08 11.95 8.83
N TRP A 468 7.47 12.40 10.03
CA TRP A 468 6.57 12.82 11.11
C TRP A 468 7.28 13.83 12.02
N PHE A 469 6.54 14.52 12.88
CA PHE A 469 7.07 15.62 13.68
C PHE A 469 7.72 15.13 14.98
N PHE A 470 6.99 14.27 15.70
CA PHE A 470 7.42 13.73 16.98
C PHE A 470 8.35 12.53 16.78
N THR A 471 9.62 12.70 17.17
CA THR A 471 10.74 11.75 17.10
C THR A 471 11.42 11.59 18.47
N GLY A 472 10.65 11.69 19.56
CA GLY A 472 11.11 11.54 20.96
C GLY A 472 10.99 12.80 21.82
N GLN A 473 10.48 13.90 21.27
CA GLN A 473 10.17 15.13 22.02
C GLN A 473 8.99 14.91 22.96
N ILE A 474 8.89 15.76 23.99
CA ILE A 474 7.72 15.79 24.88
C ILE A 474 6.54 16.42 24.14
N ALA A 475 5.43 15.69 24.04
CA ALA A 475 4.18 16.21 23.49
C ALA A 475 3.49 17.12 24.52
N PRO A 476 3.21 18.41 24.20
CA PRO A 476 2.66 19.37 25.15
C PRO A 476 1.37 18.95 25.87
N ALA A 477 0.46 18.26 25.18
CA ALA A 477 -0.84 17.87 25.71
C ALA A 477 -0.77 16.69 26.69
N SER A 478 0.14 15.73 26.47
CA SER A 478 0.31 14.58 27.38
C SER A 478 1.40 14.79 28.43
N GLY A 479 2.40 15.63 28.15
CA GLY A 479 3.58 15.77 28.99
C GLY A 479 4.59 14.62 28.86
N GLU A 480 4.34 13.68 27.94
CA GLU A 480 5.15 12.47 27.74
C GLU A 480 5.95 12.53 26.44
N LYS A 481 7.05 11.75 26.37
CA LYS A 481 7.80 11.59 25.11
C LYS A 481 6.95 10.86 24.08
N ARG A 482 7.00 11.31 22.82
CA ARG A 482 6.28 10.69 21.70
C ARG A 482 7.21 10.48 20.50
N GLY A 483 7.11 9.31 19.87
CA GLY A 483 7.76 8.99 18.61
C GLY A 483 9.21 8.58 18.69
N THR A 484 9.65 7.99 17.57
CA THR A 484 11.01 7.52 17.31
C THR A 484 11.58 8.22 16.08
N ASP A 485 12.90 8.13 15.89
CA ASP A 485 13.57 8.76 14.76
C ASP A 485 13.42 7.91 13.47
N PRO A 486 12.76 8.43 12.41
CA PRO A 486 12.60 7.74 11.14
C PRO A 486 13.84 7.81 10.24
N SER A 487 14.98 8.34 10.72
CA SER A 487 16.20 8.50 9.91
C SER A 487 16.77 7.20 9.34
N GLY A 488 16.45 6.05 9.95
CA GLY A 488 16.81 4.72 9.43
C GLY A 488 16.01 4.29 8.20
N LEU A 489 14.93 4.98 7.85
CA LEU A 489 14.10 4.71 6.68
C LEU A 489 14.67 5.44 5.45
N ASP A 490 14.85 4.75 4.33
CA ASP A 490 15.46 5.32 3.11
C ASP A 490 14.47 6.12 2.25
N ARG A 491 13.16 5.99 2.54
CA ARG A 491 12.06 6.55 1.74
C ARG A 491 11.02 7.25 2.59
N HIS A 492 10.40 8.28 2.01
CA HIS A 492 9.24 8.98 2.56
C HIS A 492 7.92 8.22 2.37
N SER A 493 7.88 7.22 1.49
CA SER A 493 6.68 6.40 1.22
C SER A 493 6.28 5.50 2.40
N HIS A 494 7.17 5.33 3.37
CA HIS A 494 6.89 4.77 4.69
C HIS A 494 5.93 5.63 5.54
N SER A 495 5.63 6.85 5.10
CA SER A 495 4.60 7.72 5.67
C SER A 495 3.44 7.86 4.68
N CYS A 496 2.23 7.64 5.16
CA CYS A 496 0.99 7.98 4.50
C CYS A 496 0.49 9.32 5.04
N TYR A 497 0.30 10.30 4.16
CA TYR A 497 -0.20 11.63 4.51
C TYR A 497 -1.61 11.81 3.99
N CYS A 498 -2.44 12.51 4.77
CA CYS A 498 -3.71 13.04 4.33
C CYS A 498 -3.86 14.49 4.81
N ILE A 499 -4.83 15.21 4.24
CA ILE A 499 -5.37 16.43 4.87
C ILE A 499 -6.80 16.23 5.36
N GLN A 500 -7.38 15.06 5.06
CA GLN A 500 -8.73 14.62 5.35
C GLN A 500 -8.73 13.09 5.29
N ASN A 501 -9.34 12.44 6.26
CA ASN A 501 -9.73 11.02 6.25
C ASN A 501 -11.05 10.89 7.03
N HIS A 502 -11.57 9.68 7.19
CA HIS A 502 -12.83 9.43 7.90
C HIS A 502 -12.83 10.00 9.34
N ASP A 503 -11.74 9.84 10.10
CA ASP A 503 -11.61 10.31 11.47
C ASP A 503 -11.45 11.83 11.57
N GLN A 504 -10.54 12.41 10.79
CA GLN A 504 -10.21 13.83 10.84
C GLN A 504 -11.36 14.74 10.36
N ILE A 505 -12.37 14.15 9.71
CA ILE A 505 -13.67 14.78 9.42
C ILE A 505 -14.71 14.33 10.45
N GLY A 506 -14.94 13.03 10.59
CA GLY A 506 -16.07 12.46 11.30
C GLY A 506 -15.99 12.55 12.81
N ASN A 507 -14.78 12.64 13.39
CA ASN A 507 -14.58 12.87 14.81
C ASN A 507 -14.86 14.32 15.23
N ARG A 508 -15.17 15.21 14.28
CA ARG A 508 -15.68 16.56 14.55
C ARG A 508 -17.18 16.52 14.81
N ALA A 509 -17.66 17.45 15.64
CA ALA A 509 -19.04 17.47 16.11
C ALA A 509 -20.08 17.50 14.98
N LEU A 510 -19.83 18.24 13.89
CA LEU A 510 -20.77 18.32 12.76
C LEU A 510 -20.28 17.60 11.51
N GLY A 511 -19.13 16.91 11.58
CA GLY A 511 -18.52 16.21 10.45
C GLY A 511 -17.99 17.17 9.37
N GLU A 512 -17.51 18.35 9.76
CA GLU A 512 -17.07 19.37 8.79
C GLU A 512 -15.77 18.99 8.08
N ARG A 513 -15.77 19.16 6.77
CA ARG A 513 -14.56 19.04 5.94
C ARG A 513 -13.68 20.27 6.11
N LEU A 514 -12.39 20.14 5.80
CA LEU A 514 -11.42 21.24 5.88
C LEU A 514 -11.90 22.50 5.16
N HIS A 515 -12.38 22.36 3.91
CA HIS A 515 -12.86 23.49 3.11
C HIS A 515 -14.18 24.12 3.61
N HIS A 516 -14.90 23.47 4.54
CA HIS A 516 -16.04 24.13 5.21
C HIS A 516 -15.57 25.23 6.17
N GLN A 517 -14.30 25.18 6.59
CA GLN A 517 -13.74 26.02 7.65
C GLN A 517 -12.67 26.99 7.14
N ILE A 518 -12.04 26.69 6.01
CA ILE A 518 -11.03 27.55 5.37
C ILE A 518 -11.47 28.00 3.98
N LYS A 519 -10.88 29.09 3.49
CA LYS A 519 -11.15 29.62 2.14
C LYS A 519 -10.69 28.67 1.04
N SER A 520 -11.37 28.68 -0.11
CA SER A 520 -11.01 27.85 -1.27
C SER A 520 -9.54 27.97 -1.67
N ASP A 521 -8.98 29.18 -1.65
CA ASP A 521 -7.58 29.43 -2.02
C ASP A 521 -6.57 28.69 -1.12
N SER A 522 -6.82 28.69 0.20
CA SER A 522 -6.01 27.95 1.17
C SER A 522 -6.20 26.44 1.02
N TYR A 523 -7.42 26.00 0.73
CA TYR A 523 -7.72 24.59 0.50
C TYR A 523 -7.03 24.05 -0.76
N LYS A 524 -7.06 24.79 -1.87
CA LYS A 524 -6.34 24.47 -3.10
C LYS A 524 -4.83 24.37 -2.86
N ALA A 525 -4.25 25.29 -2.09
CA ALA A 525 -2.83 25.25 -1.74
C ALA A 525 -2.46 24.03 -0.86
N ALA A 526 -3.28 23.71 0.15
CA ALA A 526 -3.10 22.54 1.01
C ALA A 526 -3.25 21.21 0.24
N SER A 527 -4.19 21.18 -0.71
CA SER A 527 -4.40 20.05 -1.62
C SER A 527 -3.18 19.79 -2.50
N ALA A 528 -2.62 20.84 -3.09
CA ALA A 528 -1.40 20.73 -3.89
C ALA A 528 -0.20 20.30 -3.03
N LEU A 529 -0.07 20.81 -1.79
CA LEU A 529 0.97 20.40 -0.86
C LEU A 529 0.94 18.88 -0.63
N LEU A 530 -0.22 18.34 -0.25
CA LEU A 530 -0.40 16.90 -0.02
C LEU A 530 0.07 16.07 -1.21
N LEU A 531 -0.42 16.40 -2.41
CA LEU A 531 -0.17 15.61 -3.61
C LEU A 531 1.27 15.71 -4.13
N LEU A 532 1.99 16.79 -3.79
CA LEU A 532 3.37 17.01 -4.23
C LEU A 532 4.41 16.51 -3.22
N CYS A 533 4.01 16.27 -1.96
CA CYS A 533 4.84 15.63 -0.94
C CYS A 533 5.31 14.23 -1.40
N PRO A 534 6.53 13.79 -1.01
CA PRO A 534 7.05 12.48 -1.41
C PRO A 534 6.50 11.28 -0.62
N ALA A 535 5.73 11.54 0.44
CA ALA A 535 4.93 10.54 1.14
C ALA A 535 3.87 9.90 0.22
N VAL A 536 3.25 8.81 0.65
CA VAL A 536 2.05 8.26 0.00
C VAL A 536 0.87 9.19 0.31
N PRO A 537 0.28 9.88 -0.67
CA PRO A 537 -0.89 10.71 -0.41
C PRO A 537 -2.14 9.86 -0.33
N MET A 538 -3.01 10.20 0.61
CA MET A 538 -4.35 9.66 0.76
C MET A 538 -5.39 10.78 0.67
N LEU A 539 -6.40 10.56 -0.17
CA LEU A 539 -7.56 11.42 -0.34
C LEU A 539 -8.78 10.76 0.31
N PHE A 540 -9.65 11.56 0.91
CA PHE A 540 -10.96 11.06 1.35
C PHE A 540 -12.05 11.35 0.32
N GLN A 541 -13.04 10.47 0.22
CA GLN A 541 -14.10 10.59 -0.77
C GLN A 541 -14.72 11.99 -0.89
N GLY A 542 -14.72 12.56 -2.09
CA GLY A 542 -15.26 13.88 -2.41
C GLY A 542 -14.36 15.06 -2.04
N GLN A 543 -13.16 14.82 -1.51
CA GLN A 543 -12.16 15.85 -1.24
C GLN A 543 -11.73 16.57 -2.53
N GLU A 544 -11.55 15.83 -3.62
CA GLU A 544 -11.03 16.29 -4.90
C GLU A 544 -11.94 17.31 -5.59
N TRP A 545 -13.24 17.34 -5.31
CA TRP A 545 -14.15 18.37 -5.80
C TRP A 545 -14.68 19.27 -4.68
N ALA A 546 -14.11 19.18 -3.48
CA ALA A 546 -14.59 19.90 -2.29
C ALA A 546 -16.10 19.70 -2.09
N THR A 547 -16.54 18.45 -1.96
CA THR A 547 -17.97 18.13 -1.81
C THR A 547 -18.61 18.87 -0.65
N SER A 548 -19.83 19.37 -0.84
CA SER A 548 -20.56 20.09 0.20
C SER A 548 -21.04 19.21 1.36
N SER A 549 -21.16 17.89 1.12
CA SER A 549 -21.63 16.93 2.12
C SER A 549 -20.63 16.78 3.26
N PRO A 550 -21.03 16.88 4.54
CA PRO A 550 -20.18 16.47 5.66
C PRO A 550 -19.90 14.97 5.61
N PHE A 551 -19.06 14.49 6.53
CA PHE A 551 -19.00 13.06 6.85
C PHE A 551 -19.14 12.93 8.36
N GLN A 552 -20.32 12.50 8.81
CA GLN A 552 -20.71 12.51 10.22
C GLN A 552 -20.58 11.10 10.81
N PHE A 553 -20.46 11.01 12.13
CA PHE A 553 -20.55 9.73 12.83
C PHE A 553 -21.99 9.23 12.83
N PHE A 554 -22.24 8.08 12.20
CA PHE A 554 -23.56 7.44 12.10
C PHE A 554 -23.50 5.96 12.43
N THR A 555 -24.53 5.48 13.12
CA THR A 555 -24.73 4.07 13.50
C THR A 555 -26.24 3.76 13.49
N ASP A 556 -26.63 2.49 13.58
CA ASP A 556 -28.05 2.06 13.61
C ASP A 556 -28.21 0.91 14.61
N HIS A 557 -27.85 1.17 15.87
CA HIS A 557 -27.90 0.19 16.96
C HIS A 557 -29.35 0.00 17.44
N ASN A 558 -29.58 -1.05 18.24
CA ASN A 558 -30.86 -1.25 18.91
C ASN A 558 -31.20 -0.08 19.86
N GLU A 559 -32.45 0.03 20.32
CA GLU A 559 -32.95 1.19 21.06
C GLU A 559 -32.13 1.51 22.33
N ASP A 560 -31.73 0.49 23.09
CA ASP A 560 -31.04 0.68 24.37
C ASP A 560 -29.59 1.13 24.16
N LEU A 561 -28.84 0.44 23.28
CA LEU A 561 -27.47 0.81 22.95
C LEU A 561 -27.42 2.14 22.18
N GLY A 562 -28.38 2.38 21.29
CA GLY A 562 -28.45 3.58 20.47
C GLY A 562 -28.54 4.85 21.32
N LYS A 563 -29.34 4.84 22.40
CA LYS A 563 -29.42 5.96 23.36
C LYS A 563 -28.06 6.25 24.00
N LEU A 564 -27.34 5.20 24.43
CA LEU A 564 -26.02 5.33 25.04
C LEU A 564 -24.98 5.89 24.06
N VAL A 565 -25.06 5.50 22.78
CA VAL A 565 -24.18 6.04 21.73
C VAL A 565 -24.44 7.55 21.52
N THR A 566 -25.70 7.96 21.41
CA THR A 566 -26.06 9.39 21.25
C THR A 566 -25.64 10.22 22.46
N GLU A 567 -25.89 9.73 23.68
CA GLU A 567 -25.48 10.40 24.92
C GLU A 567 -23.95 10.46 25.05
N GLY A 568 -23.27 9.35 24.76
CA GLY A 568 -21.81 9.24 24.78
C GLY A 568 -21.16 10.26 23.84
N ARG A 569 -21.65 10.34 22.59
CA ARG A 569 -21.16 11.28 21.58
C ARG A 569 -21.34 12.74 22.01
N ARG A 570 -22.52 13.10 22.53
CA ARG A 570 -22.77 14.47 23.03
C ARG A 570 -21.95 14.82 24.26
N LYS A 571 -21.68 13.83 25.14
CA LYS A 571 -20.86 14.01 26.33
C LYS A 571 -19.39 14.21 25.98
N GLU A 572 -18.87 13.48 24.99
CA GLU A 572 -17.50 13.61 24.48
C GLU A 572 -17.17 15.07 24.11
N PHE A 573 -18.08 15.72 23.37
CA PHE A 573 -17.89 17.11 22.96
C PHE A 573 -18.08 18.15 24.06
N GLY A 574 -18.62 17.79 25.23
CA GLY A 574 -18.80 18.72 26.35
C GLY A 574 -17.50 19.32 26.90
N LYS A 575 -16.33 18.76 26.54
CA LYS A 575 -15.01 19.28 26.91
C LYS A 575 -14.53 20.43 26.01
N PHE A 576 -15.13 20.63 24.84
CA PHE A 576 -14.74 21.64 23.86
C PHE A 576 -15.48 22.96 24.13
N LYS A 577 -14.80 24.10 24.03
CA LYS A 577 -15.38 25.41 24.39
C LYS A 577 -16.61 25.75 23.55
N ALA A 578 -16.60 25.38 22.27
CA ALA A 578 -17.72 25.60 21.36
C ALA A 578 -19.00 24.83 21.74
N PHE A 579 -18.88 23.78 22.54
CA PHE A 579 -19.95 22.87 22.93
C PHE A 579 -20.14 22.78 24.45
N SER A 580 -19.64 23.76 25.22
CA SER A 580 -19.85 23.80 26.67
C SER A 580 -21.32 24.07 27.03
N ASP A 581 -22.06 24.75 26.16
CA ASP A 581 -23.50 25.01 26.30
C ASP A 581 -24.31 23.73 25.97
N PRO A 582 -25.12 23.21 26.91
CA PRO A 582 -26.03 22.09 26.66
C PRO A 582 -26.95 22.28 25.44
N GLU A 583 -27.46 23.47 25.18
CA GLU A 583 -28.37 23.71 24.03
C GLU A 583 -27.64 23.61 22.68
N VAL A 584 -26.34 23.90 22.66
CA VAL A 584 -25.51 23.72 21.46
C VAL A 584 -25.15 22.25 21.27
N ARG A 585 -24.94 21.48 22.35
CA ARG A 585 -24.72 20.03 22.27
C ARG A 585 -25.91 19.25 21.77
N GLU A 586 -27.12 19.68 22.10
CA GLU A 586 -28.35 19.08 21.56
C GLU A 586 -28.46 19.21 20.03
N LYS A 587 -27.72 20.15 19.42
CA LYS A 587 -27.66 20.32 17.96
C LYS A 587 -26.62 19.43 17.28
N ILE A 588 -25.78 18.72 18.04
CA ILE A 588 -24.87 17.72 17.48
C ILE A 588 -25.73 16.64 16.80
N PRO A 589 -25.46 16.31 15.52
CA PRO A 589 -26.19 15.28 14.78
C PRO A 589 -26.30 13.99 15.60
N ASP A 590 -27.52 13.48 15.71
CA ASP A 590 -27.76 12.21 16.39
C ASP A 590 -27.20 11.06 15.53
N PRO A 591 -26.22 10.28 16.02
CA PRO A 591 -25.63 9.20 15.25
C PRO A 591 -26.64 8.13 14.83
N GLN A 592 -27.72 7.94 15.59
CA GLN A 592 -28.77 6.95 15.30
C GLN A 592 -29.77 7.45 14.23
N ALA A 593 -29.79 8.75 13.94
CA ALA A 593 -30.75 9.30 12.99
C ALA A 593 -30.34 8.99 11.55
N GLU A 594 -31.28 8.45 10.76
CA GLU A 594 -31.09 8.20 9.32
C GLU A 594 -30.59 9.42 8.57
N LYS A 595 -31.06 10.61 8.96
CA LYS A 595 -30.62 11.87 8.34
C LYS A 595 -29.11 12.10 8.47
N THR A 596 -28.46 11.67 9.56
CA THR A 596 -27.01 11.80 9.76
C THR A 596 -26.23 10.96 8.74
N PHE A 597 -26.70 9.74 8.47
CA PHE A 597 -26.18 8.90 7.39
C PHE A 597 -26.44 9.51 6.00
N GLN A 598 -27.67 9.96 5.73
CA GLN A 598 -28.04 10.52 4.42
C GLN A 598 -27.29 11.83 4.11
N ASN A 599 -27.11 12.71 5.09
CA ASN A 599 -26.30 13.93 4.94
C ASN A 599 -24.83 13.62 4.62
N SER A 600 -24.34 12.45 5.01
CA SER A 600 -22.96 12.03 4.78
C SER A 600 -22.72 11.42 3.39
N LYS A 601 -23.78 11.26 2.58
CA LYS A 601 -23.66 10.80 1.18
C LYS A 601 -23.11 11.91 0.30
N VAL A 602 -22.11 11.59 -0.52
CA VAL A 602 -21.52 12.55 -1.45
C VAL A 602 -22.46 12.85 -2.62
N ASN A 603 -22.52 14.10 -3.05
CA ASN A 603 -23.34 14.52 -4.19
C ASN A 603 -22.50 14.56 -5.48
N TRP A 604 -22.68 13.56 -6.34
CA TRP A 604 -21.92 13.44 -7.60
C TRP A 604 -22.24 14.51 -8.64
N GLU A 605 -23.41 15.15 -8.59
CA GLU A 605 -23.77 16.18 -9.56
C GLU A 605 -22.90 17.44 -9.40
N GLU A 606 -22.36 17.67 -8.20
CA GLU A 606 -21.42 18.77 -7.90
C GLU A 606 -20.19 18.74 -8.81
N THR A 607 -19.74 17.55 -9.23
CA THR A 607 -18.53 17.41 -10.05
C THR A 607 -18.61 18.09 -11.43
N LYS A 608 -19.81 18.46 -11.89
CA LYS A 608 -20.06 18.90 -13.27
C LYS A 608 -19.99 20.41 -13.46
N GLU A 609 -20.09 21.21 -12.41
CA GLU A 609 -20.21 22.67 -12.51
C GLU A 609 -19.59 23.44 -11.34
N GLY A 610 -19.47 24.76 -11.54
CA GLY A 610 -19.05 25.71 -10.50
C GLY A 610 -17.68 25.45 -9.89
N ASP A 611 -17.55 25.82 -8.61
CA ASP A 611 -16.31 25.76 -7.85
C ASP A 611 -15.81 24.32 -7.66
N HIS A 612 -16.73 23.37 -7.50
CA HIS A 612 -16.41 21.95 -7.37
C HIS A 612 -15.65 21.41 -8.59
N LYS A 613 -16.11 21.76 -9.81
CA LYS A 613 -15.41 21.40 -11.05
C LYS A 613 -14.03 22.04 -11.13
N ALA A 614 -13.89 23.30 -10.70
CA ALA A 614 -12.61 24.00 -10.72
C ALA A 614 -11.59 23.37 -9.77
N VAL A 615 -12.01 22.97 -8.56
CA VAL A 615 -11.18 22.23 -7.60
C VAL A 615 -10.85 20.84 -8.15
N LEU A 616 -11.83 20.13 -8.73
CA LEU A 616 -11.61 18.83 -9.36
C LEU A 616 -10.56 18.90 -10.47
N GLN A 617 -10.58 19.95 -11.28
CA GLN A 617 -9.59 20.16 -12.33
C GLN A 617 -8.18 20.33 -11.75
N LEU A 618 -8.03 21.10 -10.65
CA LEU A 618 -6.74 21.22 -9.95
C LEU A 618 -6.23 19.86 -9.47
N TYR A 619 -7.09 19.04 -8.86
CA TYR A 619 -6.70 17.70 -8.40
C TYR A 619 -6.23 16.82 -9.56
N LYS A 620 -6.98 16.78 -10.67
CA LYS A 620 -6.58 16.04 -11.88
C LYS A 620 -5.21 16.47 -12.40
N ASP A 621 -4.97 17.78 -12.50
CA ASP A 621 -3.74 18.31 -13.06
C ASP A 621 -2.53 18.08 -12.15
N VAL A 622 -2.70 18.21 -10.82
CA VAL A 622 -1.63 17.91 -9.85
C VAL A 622 -1.35 16.39 -9.78
N LEU A 623 -2.38 15.55 -9.81
CA LEU A 623 -2.22 14.08 -9.85
C LEU A 623 -1.58 13.61 -11.15
N GLN A 624 -1.92 14.22 -12.29
CA GLN A 624 -1.26 13.97 -13.56
C GLN A 624 0.21 14.37 -13.49
N LEU A 625 0.53 15.53 -12.90
CA LEU A 625 1.91 15.99 -12.74
C LEU A 625 2.70 15.04 -11.84
N ARG A 626 2.13 14.64 -10.68
CA ARG A 626 2.71 13.62 -9.80
C ARG A 626 2.97 12.33 -10.57
N THR A 627 2.00 11.88 -11.37
CA THR A 627 2.02 10.59 -12.06
C THR A 627 2.90 10.55 -13.32
N SER A 628 3.23 11.69 -13.92
CA SER A 628 3.99 11.75 -15.17
C SER A 628 5.46 12.14 -14.99
N GLU A 629 5.82 12.79 -13.86
CA GLU A 629 7.14 13.36 -13.66
C GLU A 629 7.99 12.52 -12.69
N PRO A 630 9.12 11.92 -13.13
CA PRO A 630 9.94 11.04 -12.29
C PRO A 630 10.45 11.68 -10.99
N ALA A 631 10.72 12.99 -10.99
CA ALA A 631 11.12 13.72 -9.79
C ALA A 631 10.00 13.78 -8.73
N LEU A 632 8.74 13.84 -9.17
CA LEU A 632 7.56 13.86 -8.29
C LEU A 632 7.09 12.45 -7.90
N HIS A 633 7.61 11.41 -8.55
CA HIS A 633 7.46 10.01 -8.11
C HIS A 633 8.46 9.59 -7.04
N SER A 634 9.70 10.11 -7.05
CA SER A 634 10.76 9.59 -6.19
C SER A 634 10.48 9.83 -4.70
N ALA A 635 10.33 8.77 -3.93
CA ALA A 635 10.17 8.86 -2.47
C ALA A 635 11.50 8.87 -1.72
N LYS A 636 12.65 8.83 -2.41
CA LYS A 636 13.97 8.82 -1.75
C LYS A 636 14.17 10.09 -0.94
N ARG A 637 14.67 9.95 0.28
CA ARG A 637 14.93 11.11 1.15
C ARG A 637 16.01 12.05 0.60
N SER A 638 16.99 11.50 -0.13
CA SER A 638 18.04 12.28 -0.81
C SER A 638 17.54 13.19 -1.92
N ASP A 639 16.34 12.91 -2.43
CA ASP A 639 15.77 13.58 -3.60
C ASP A 639 14.87 14.76 -3.18
N LEU A 640 14.74 15.03 -1.87
CA LEU A 640 13.91 16.07 -1.29
C LEU A 640 14.75 17.10 -0.52
N GLU A 641 14.47 18.38 -0.76
CA GLU A 641 14.94 19.49 0.06
C GLU A 641 13.73 20.35 0.44
N VAL A 642 13.51 20.62 1.74
CA VAL A 642 12.36 21.41 2.22
C VAL A 642 12.86 22.57 3.08
N VAL A 643 12.33 23.76 2.85
CA VAL A 643 12.73 25.00 3.53
C VAL A 643 11.48 25.80 3.90
N ALA A 644 11.40 26.24 5.16
CA ALA A 644 10.52 27.34 5.55
C ALA A 644 11.19 28.66 5.15
N VAL A 645 10.80 29.21 4.01
CA VAL A 645 11.35 30.47 3.48
C VAL A 645 11.00 31.65 4.40
N SER A 646 9.82 31.60 5.00
CA SER A 646 9.35 32.55 6.00
C SER A 646 8.32 31.90 6.92
N ASP A 647 7.75 32.68 7.84
CA ASP A 647 6.60 32.31 8.67
C ASP A 647 5.32 32.02 7.85
N LYS A 648 5.30 32.34 6.54
CA LYS A 648 4.15 32.16 5.64
C LYS A 648 4.41 31.24 4.46
N VAL A 649 5.67 31.08 4.05
CA VAL A 649 6.03 30.44 2.80
C VAL A 649 6.85 29.18 3.04
N LEU A 650 6.31 28.05 2.58
CA LEU A 650 7.00 26.77 2.51
C LEU A 650 7.49 26.55 1.08
N ALA A 651 8.70 26.04 0.90
CA ALA A 651 9.18 25.59 -0.40
C ALA A 651 9.83 24.22 -0.28
N PHE A 652 9.65 23.37 -1.29
CA PHE A 652 10.49 22.19 -1.42
C PHE A 652 10.88 21.89 -2.86
N THR A 653 12.09 21.35 -3.01
CA THR A 653 12.64 20.90 -4.27
C THR A 653 12.63 19.39 -4.31
N ARG A 654 12.15 18.81 -5.42
CA ARG A 654 12.24 17.38 -5.72
C ARG A 654 13.12 17.17 -6.95
N LYS A 655 14.12 16.29 -6.83
CA LYS A 655 15.13 16.05 -7.87
C LYS A 655 15.24 14.57 -8.14
N SER A 656 14.99 14.14 -9.37
CA SER A 656 15.29 12.76 -9.78
C SER A 656 15.53 12.69 -11.27
N GLN A 657 16.39 11.77 -11.71
CA GLN A 657 16.63 11.50 -13.14
C GLN A 657 16.96 12.77 -13.95
N GLY A 658 17.70 13.72 -13.38
CA GLY A 658 18.09 14.96 -14.05
C GLY A 658 16.99 16.02 -14.19
N THR A 659 15.75 15.75 -13.75
CA THR A 659 14.70 16.76 -13.63
C THR A 659 14.63 17.31 -12.20
N SER A 660 14.28 18.59 -12.09
CA SER A 660 14.13 19.29 -10.81
C SER A 660 12.83 20.07 -10.82
N PHE A 661 12.03 19.90 -9.78
CA PHE A 661 10.81 20.65 -9.54
C PHE A 661 10.91 21.40 -8.22
N LEU A 662 10.53 22.67 -8.22
CA LEU A 662 10.40 23.49 -7.04
C LEU A 662 8.92 23.77 -6.82
N SER A 663 8.40 23.42 -5.65
CA SER A 663 7.03 23.74 -5.26
C SER A 663 7.07 24.76 -4.13
N VAL A 664 6.33 25.85 -4.27
CA VAL A 664 6.29 26.96 -3.31
C VAL A 664 4.84 27.21 -2.91
N PHE A 665 4.60 27.23 -1.60
CA PHE A 665 3.27 27.27 -1.02
C PHE A 665 3.16 28.43 -0.04
N GLN A 666 2.06 29.18 -0.17
CA GLN A 666 1.58 30.10 0.85
C GLN A 666 0.15 29.73 1.16
N PHE A 667 -0.19 29.57 2.44
CA PHE A 667 -1.53 29.14 2.86
C PHE A 667 -2.37 30.27 3.47
N LYS A 668 -1.69 31.32 3.96
CA LYS A 668 -2.29 32.46 4.66
C LYS A 668 -2.31 33.69 3.76
N GLU A 669 -3.15 34.67 4.11
CA GLU A 669 -3.22 35.94 3.41
C GLU A 669 -1.97 36.82 3.58
N GLY A 670 -1.83 37.77 2.66
CA GLY A 670 -0.76 38.77 2.65
C GLY A 670 0.23 38.58 1.50
N GLU A 671 1.04 39.60 1.29
CA GLU A 671 2.06 39.57 0.25
C GLU A 671 3.33 38.85 0.73
N SER A 672 4.00 38.15 -0.17
CA SER A 672 5.33 37.59 0.07
C SER A 672 6.16 37.60 -1.21
N LYS A 673 7.48 37.73 -1.05
CA LYS A 673 8.45 37.67 -2.14
C LYS A 673 9.45 36.58 -1.84
N VAL A 674 9.63 35.68 -2.79
CA VAL A 674 10.55 34.55 -2.67
C VAL A 674 11.63 34.71 -3.71
N ASP A 675 12.88 34.83 -3.28
CA ASP A 675 14.02 34.75 -4.18
C ASP A 675 14.30 33.27 -4.51
N LEU A 676 14.11 32.89 -5.77
CA LEU A 676 14.31 31.53 -6.25
C LEU A 676 15.78 31.18 -6.47
N SER A 677 16.69 32.16 -6.44
CA SER A 677 18.13 31.94 -6.64
C SER A 677 18.72 30.97 -5.61
N GLN A 678 18.14 30.93 -4.40
CA GLN A 678 18.51 30.00 -3.34
C GLN A 678 18.24 28.52 -3.68
N PHE A 679 17.33 28.26 -4.62
CA PHE A 679 16.97 26.90 -5.06
C PHE A 679 17.61 26.51 -6.39
N GLY A 680 18.24 27.47 -7.08
CA GLY A 680 18.83 27.29 -8.41
C GLY A 680 18.39 28.38 -9.39
N SER A 681 18.52 28.11 -10.69
CA SER A 681 18.16 29.07 -11.75
C SER A 681 17.43 28.38 -12.91
N GLY A 682 16.83 29.18 -13.80
CA GLY A 682 16.14 28.66 -14.99
C GLY A 682 14.78 28.02 -14.67
N TRP A 683 14.05 28.58 -13.70
CA TRP A 683 12.73 28.10 -13.31
C TRP A 683 11.64 28.60 -14.27
N SER A 684 10.73 27.71 -14.67
CA SER A 684 9.51 28.04 -15.39
C SER A 684 8.29 27.51 -14.66
N VAL A 685 7.25 28.33 -14.50
CA VAL A 685 5.98 27.92 -13.89
C VAL A 685 5.30 26.85 -14.74
N VAL A 686 4.90 25.75 -14.10
CA VAL A 686 4.14 24.64 -14.69
C VAL A 686 2.70 24.62 -14.20
N LEU A 687 2.49 24.98 -12.94
CA LEU A 687 1.17 25.04 -12.32
C LEU A 687 1.11 26.18 -11.31
N ASN A 688 -0.01 26.89 -11.29
CA ASN A 688 -0.34 27.88 -10.28
C ASN A 688 -1.79 27.64 -9.83
N SER A 689 -2.02 27.39 -8.54
CA SER A 689 -3.34 27.01 -8.02
C SER A 689 -4.41 28.10 -8.13
N GLN A 690 -4.02 29.30 -8.58
CA GLN A 690 -4.90 30.44 -8.82
C GLN A 690 -5.06 30.77 -10.31
N ASP A 691 -4.55 29.92 -11.21
CA ASP A 691 -4.83 30.05 -12.65
C ASP A 691 -6.33 29.99 -12.94
N ALA A 692 -6.74 30.62 -14.04
CA ALA A 692 -8.14 30.75 -14.43
C ALA A 692 -8.89 29.41 -14.55
N ALA A 693 -8.18 28.32 -14.83
CA ALA A 693 -8.76 26.96 -14.90
C ALA A 693 -9.26 26.45 -13.53
N TYR A 694 -8.75 27.01 -12.43
CA TYR A 694 -9.05 26.61 -11.05
C TYR A 694 -9.72 27.74 -10.25
N ALA A 695 -10.22 28.77 -10.94
CA ALA A 695 -10.85 29.91 -10.30
C ALA A 695 -12.18 29.50 -9.65
N THR A 696 -12.35 29.84 -8.38
CA THR A 696 -13.60 29.66 -7.64
C THR A 696 -14.27 31.00 -7.38
N THR A 697 -15.58 31.01 -7.18
CA THR A 697 -16.37 32.25 -7.03
C THR A 697 -16.00 33.08 -5.81
N ASP A 698 -15.48 32.44 -4.76
CA ASP A 698 -15.01 33.08 -3.52
C ASP A 698 -13.56 33.59 -3.61
N SER A 699 -12.80 33.19 -4.64
CA SER A 699 -11.39 33.54 -4.80
C SER A 699 -11.23 34.99 -5.21
N LYS A 700 -10.35 35.70 -4.48
CA LYS A 700 -9.92 37.07 -4.80
C LYS A 700 -8.41 37.17 -5.02
N VAL A 701 -7.71 36.06 -4.86
CA VAL A 701 -6.25 35.98 -4.95
C VAL A 701 -5.86 35.90 -6.41
N GLN A 702 -4.93 36.74 -6.84
CA GLN A 702 -4.41 36.64 -8.21
C GLN A 702 -3.32 35.56 -8.30
N PRO A 703 -3.08 34.98 -9.48
CA PRO A 703 -1.92 34.13 -9.71
C PRO A 703 -0.63 34.80 -9.22
N ALA A 704 0.16 34.08 -8.43
CA ALA A 704 1.51 34.48 -8.11
C ALA A 704 2.34 34.70 -9.39
N THR A 705 3.15 35.76 -9.43
CA THR A 705 3.87 36.18 -10.63
C THR A 705 5.37 35.98 -10.49
N LEU A 706 5.98 35.34 -11.49
CA LEU A 706 7.42 35.18 -11.60
C LEU A 706 8.02 36.35 -12.39
N SER A 707 8.80 37.20 -11.71
CA SER A 707 9.53 38.32 -12.32
C SER A 707 11.03 38.11 -12.13
N GLY A 708 11.73 37.71 -13.19
CA GLY A 708 13.14 37.28 -13.07
C GLY A 708 13.24 36.02 -12.19
N ASN A 709 14.04 36.09 -11.12
CA ASN A 709 14.16 35.03 -10.12
C ASN A 709 13.27 35.27 -8.89
N THR A 710 12.36 36.24 -8.90
CA THR A 710 11.50 36.52 -7.74
C THR A 710 10.06 36.09 -8.01
N LEU A 711 9.55 35.21 -7.15
CA LEU A 711 8.15 34.81 -7.14
C LEU A 711 7.38 35.69 -6.15
N ASN A 712 6.35 36.38 -6.64
CA ASN A 712 5.55 37.31 -5.85
C ASN A 712 4.16 36.71 -5.58
N PHE A 713 3.83 36.57 -4.30
CA PHE A 713 2.54 36.13 -3.81
C PHE A 713 1.74 37.33 -3.29
N ASN A 714 0.42 37.27 -3.44
CA ASN A 714 -0.54 38.23 -2.88
C ASN A 714 -1.61 37.56 -2.02
N GLY A 715 -1.41 36.30 -1.64
CA GLY A 715 -2.33 35.49 -0.86
C GLY A 715 -2.06 34.00 -0.99
N PRO A 716 -2.98 33.15 -0.50
CA PRO A 716 -2.81 31.70 -0.56
C PRO A 716 -2.68 31.17 -1.99
N ASN A 717 -1.60 30.45 -2.27
CA ASN A 717 -1.27 29.96 -3.60
C ASN A 717 -0.26 28.79 -3.50
N ALA A 718 -0.37 27.82 -4.39
CA ALA A 718 0.65 26.81 -4.65
C ALA A 718 1.18 26.97 -6.08
N VAL A 719 2.49 27.19 -6.21
CA VAL A 719 3.18 27.33 -7.49
C VAL A 719 4.17 26.21 -7.65
N VAL A 720 4.08 25.49 -8.77
CA VAL A 720 5.03 24.45 -9.16
C VAL A 720 5.86 24.96 -10.33
N LEU A 721 7.18 24.89 -10.20
CA LEU A 721 8.14 25.31 -11.20
C LEU A 721 9.02 24.14 -11.61
N ARG A 722 9.37 24.09 -12.89
CA ARG A 722 10.33 23.13 -13.46
C ARG A 722 11.64 23.85 -13.71
N GLY A 723 12.75 23.23 -13.31
CA GLY A 723 14.10 23.70 -13.63
C GLY A 723 14.53 23.24 -15.03
N GLN A 724 15.39 24.01 -15.70
CA GLN A 724 15.95 23.61 -16.99
C GLN A 724 16.74 22.30 -16.89
N THR A 725 16.27 21.29 -17.62
CA THR A 725 16.98 20.03 -17.83
C THR A 725 18.09 20.27 -18.86
N SER A 726 19.28 19.68 -18.67
CA SER A 726 20.29 19.71 -19.74
C SER A 726 19.70 19.11 -21.03
N ASN A 727 19.90 19.77 -22.18
CA ASN A 727 19.33 19.38 -23.49
C ASN A 727 19.60 17.92 -23.89
N VAL A 728 20.64 17.30 -23.32
CA VAL A 728 21.00 15.90 -23.54
C VAL A 728 19.90 14.96 -23.01
N TYR A 729 19.25 15.29 -21.89
CA TYR A 729 18.25 14.41 -21.26
C TYR A 729 16.89 14.48 -21.98
N LEU A 730 16.49 15.65 -22.48
CA LEU A 730 15.30 15.82 -23.32
C LEU A 730 15.41 15.01 -24.61
N CYS A 731 16.58 14.97 -25.24
CA CYS A 731 16.84 14.11 -26.39
C CYS A 731 16.70 12.62 -26.04
N VAL A 732 17.17 12.18 -24.87
CA VAL A 732 17.08 10.76 -24.44
C VAL A 732 15.65 10.37 -24.06
N LEU A 733 14.88 11.24 -23.41
CA LEU A 733 13.47 10.99 -23.09
C LEU A 733 12.61 10.98 -24.35
N TRP A 734 12.83 11.92 -25.28
CA TRP A 734 12.16 11.92 -26.58
C TRP A 734 12.47 10.64 -27.38
N TRP A 735 13.74 10.19 -27.34
CA TRP A 735 14.18 8.94 -27.98
C TRP A 735 13.50 7.69 -27.39
N ARG A 736 13.26 7.66 -26.07
CA ARG A 736 12.54 6.57 -25.41
C ARG A 736 11.04 6.55 -25.70
N GLN A 737 10.42 7.70 -25.88
CA GLN A 737 8.98 7.80 -26.15
C GLN A 737 8.64 7.62 -27.65
N HIS A 738 9.57 7.91 -28.56
CA HIS A 738 9.34 7.88 -30.02
C HIS A 738 10.42 7.09 -30.80
N PRO A 739 10.70 5.82 -30.44
CA PRO A 739 11.82 5.07 -31.02
C PRO A 739 11.72 4.89 -32.54
N CYS A 740 10.51 4.76 -33.08
CA CYS A 740 10.26 4.57 -34.51
C CYS A 740 10.50 5.84 -35.34
N GLU A 741 10.11 7.01 -34.82
CA GLU A 741 10.30 8.30 -35.49
C GLU A 741 11.78 8.69 -35.49
N CYS A 742 12.48 8.38 -34.41
CA CYS A 742 13.92 8.61 -34.30
C CYS A 742 14.71 7.72 -35.26
N ALA A 743 14.32 6.46 -35.42
CA ALA A 743 14.90 5.56 -36.42
C ALA A 743 14.68 6.08 -37.84
N ALA A 744 13.50 6.65 -38.14
CA ALA A 744 13.20 7.26 -39.43
C ALA A 744 14.06 8.52 -39.70
N ILE A 745 14.23 9.39 -38.71
CA ILE A 745 15.06 10.60 -38.83
C ILE A 745 16.54 10.25 -39.02
N ILE A 746 17.05 9.24 -38.30
CA ILE A 746 18.42 8.75 -38.46
C ILE A 746 18.60 8.08 -39.83
N ALA A 747 17.61 7.33 -40.31
CA ALA A 747 17.63 6.73 -41.65
C ALA A 747 17.63 7.79 -42.76
N ILE A 748 16.81 8.84 -42.63
CA ILE A 748 16.74 9.98 -43.57
C ILE A 748 18.05 10.77 -43.54
N SER A 749 18.59 11.06 -42.36
CA SER A 749 19.86 11.78 -42.19
C SER A 749 21.05 10.97 -42.75
N SER A 750 21.05 9.66 -42.54
CA SER A 750 22.04 8.73 -43.10
C SER A 750 21.91 8.53 -44.60
N ALA A 751 20.70 8.68 -45.16
CA ALA A 751 20.44 8.66 -46.60
C ALA A 751 20.88 9.98 -47.26
N MET A 752 20.63 11.13 -46.61
CA MET A 752 21.13 12.44 -47.07
C MET A 752 22.66 12.53 -46.98
N ALA A 753 23.28 12.03 -45.92
CA ALA A 753 24.74 11.95 -45.80
C ALA A 753 25.36 11.05 -46.87
N ARG A 754 24.72 9.92 -47.20
CA ARG A 754 25.12 9.05 -48.31
C ARG A 754 24.92 9.74 -49.67
N ALA A 755 23.84 10.47 -49.88
CA ALA A 755 23.61 11.23 -51.12
C ALA A 755 24.67 12.32 -51.31
N LEU A 756 25.04 13.05 -50.25
CA LEU A 756 26.09 14.07 -50.27
C LEU A 756 27.49 13.48 -50.51
N LEU A 757 27.81 12.32 -49.91
CA LEU A 757 29.07 11.60 -50.17
C LEU A 757 29.14 10.99 -51.57
N THR A 758 28.00 10.60 -52.15
CA THR A 758 27.93 10.09 -53.52
C THR A 758 28.02 11.23 -54.55
N TYR A 759 27.59 12.44 -54.18
CA TYR A 759 27.71 13.64 -55.00
C TYR A 759 29.14 14.21 -54.99
N SER A 760 29.82 14.19 -53.84
CA SER A 760 31.23 14.63 -53.75
C SER A 760 32.24 13.63 -54.34
N GLY A 761 31.88 12.35 -54.45
CA GLY A 761 32.71 11.30 -55.05
C GLY A 761 32.69 11.25 -56.59
N LYS A 762 31.86 12.03 -57.28
CA LYS A 762 31.72 12.00 -58.75
C LYS A 762 32.37 13.18 -59.50
N GLU A 763 32.98 14.15 -58.82
CA GLU A 763 33.67 15.29 -59.47
C GLU A 763 35.20 15.32 -59.31
N MET A 764 35.83 14.25 -58.82
CA MET A 764 37.30 14.15 -58.80
C MET A 764 37.80 13.01 -59.67
N MET A 765 37.72 13.15 -61.00
CA MET A 765 38.73 12.61 -61.93
C MET A 765 38.44 13.02 -63.38
N LYS A 766 39.44 13.67 -64.00
CA LYS A 766 39.67 14.08 -65.43
C LYS A 766 39.67 15.60 -65.60
N SER A 767 40.61 16.29 -66.28
CA SER A 767 41.97 16.02 -66.77
C SER A 767 42.54 17.38 -67.27
N THR A 768 43.80 17.70 -66.94
CA THR A 768 44.82 18.46 -67.69
C THR A 768 44.48 19.62 -68.67
N HIS A 769 44.99 20.82 -68.31
CA HIS A 769 45.57 21.94 -69.10
C HIS A 769 44.71 22.96 -69.93
N PRO A 770 45.19 24.24 -70.09
CA PRO A 770 44.42 25.48 -70.42
C PRO A 770 44.79 26.07 -71.83
N PRO A 771 44.51 27.35 -72.27
CA PRO A 771 43.61 28.46 -71.82
C PRO A 771 42.71 29.14 -72.93
N HIS A 772 41.74 29.98 -72.50
CA HIS A 772 41.13 31.17 -73.19
C HIS A 772 40.28 31.02 -74.50
N PRO A 773 39.54 32.06 -74.99
CA PRO A 773 38.66 33.09 -74.40
C PRO A 773 37.22 33.11 -75.03
N ALA A 774 36.39 34.05 -74.54
CA ALA A 774 35.34 34.80 -75.28
C ALA A 774 33.89 34.27 -75.33
N CYS A 775 33.00 35.16 -74.86
CA CYS A 775 31.73 35.59 -75.48
C CYS A 775 30.57 34.58 -75.53
N ASP A 776 29.30 34.95 -75.40
CA ASP A 776 28.59 36.21 -75.14
C ASP A 776 27.13 35.82 -74.79
N ASP A 777 26.36 36.83 -74.35
CA ASP A 777 24.88 36.92 -74.32
C ASP A 777 24.13 36.19 -73.19
N ILE A 778 23.59 36.85 -72.14
CA ILE A 778 22.58 37.95 -72.06
C ILE A 778 21.23 37.52 -72.69
N PRO A 779 20.01 37.87 -72.18
CA PRO A 779 19.60 38.76 -71.06
C PRO A 779 18.65 38.12 -70.02
N LEU A 780 18.64 38.58 -68.76
CA LEU A 780 17.87 39.70 -68.15
C LEU A 780 16.35 39.55 -68.16
N GLU A 781 15.77 39.70 -66.96
CA GLU A 781 14.94 40.86 -66.55
C GLU A 781 14.93 40.90 -65.00
N SER A 782 15.80 41.69 -64.35
CA SER A 782 15.68 43.11 -63.96
C SER A 782 14.61 43.36 -62.87
N ALA A 783 14.93 43.58 -61.59
CA ALA A 783 15.73 44.61 -60.91
C ALA A 783 14.92 45.85 -60.49
N HIS A 784 15.00 46.24 -59.21
CA HIS A 784 15.42 47.57 -58.68
C HIS A 784 14.97 47.78 -57.21
N PHE A 785 15.92 47.95 -56.26
CA PHE A 785 16.34 49.19 -55.53
C PHE A 785 15.34 49.64 -54.42
N ALA A 786 15.67 50.18 -53.24
CA ALA A 786 16.86 50.78 -52.59
C ALA A 786 16.62 50.74 -51.04
N GLU A 787 17.58 50.39 -50.18
CA GLU A 787 18.46 51.26 -49.34
C GLU A 787 17.79 52.17 -48.28
N GLN A 788 18.00 51.89 -46.97
CA GLN A 788 18.72 52.72 -45.97
C GLN A 788 18.48 52.26 -44.51
N GLY A 789 19.55 52.15 -43.69
CA GLY A 789 19.48 52.36 -42.22
C GLY A 789 20.14 51.37 -41.21
N GLY A 790 21.48 51.25 -41.17
CA GLY A 790 22.33 51.23 -39.94
C GLY A 790 22.28 50.16 -38.81
N LEU A 791 23.19 49.16 -38.89
CA LEU A 791 24.10 48.52 -37.88
C LEU A 791 23.61 47.94 -36.51
N SER A 792 23.73 46.61 -36.31
CA SER A 792 24.84 45.91 -35.59
C SER A 792 24.66 44.35 -35.55
N PHE A 793 25.73 43.63 -35.18
CA PHE A 793 26.14 42.25 -35.54
C PHE A 793 25.26 41.03 -35.10
N GLY A 794 25.32 39.94 -35.89
CA GLY A 794 25.00 38.57 -35.40
C GLY A 794 24.68 37.52 -36.48
N SER A 795 25.64 36.64 -36.77
CA SER A 795 25.64 35.49 -37.69
C SER A 795 24.29 34.81 -38.04
N THR A 796 23.95 34.83 -39.33
CA THR A 796 22.82 34.12 -39.94
C THR A 796 23.28 32.77 -40.53
N TYR A 797 23.06 31.65 -39.82
CA TYR A 797 23.15 30.31 -40.42
C TYR A 797 22.19 29.28 -39.80
N ALA A 798 20.97 29.70 -39.46
CA ALA A 798 19.94 28.79 -38.92
C ALA A 798 18.51 29.17 -39.37
N LYS A 799 18.31 29.46 -40.67
CA LYS A 799 16.97 29.75 -41.24
C LYS A 799 16.71 29.11 -42.60
N LYS A 800 17.17 27.87 -42.84
CA LYS A 800 16.91 27.20 -44.14
C LYS A 800 16.57 25.71 -44.12
N ILE A 801 15.97 25.18 -43.04
CA ILE A 801 15.26 23.89 -43.10
C ILE A 801 13.92 24.02 -42.38
N ALA A 802 12.97 24.69 -43.04
CA ALA A 802 11.55 24.65 -42.73
C ALA A 802 10.79 24.94 -44.02
N TYR A 803 10.55 23.91 -44.85
CA TYR A 803 9.42 23.77 -45.78
C TYR A 803 9.63 22.56 -46.72
N ILE A 804 9.10 21.38 -46.35
CA ILE A 804 8.40 20.33 -47.14
C ILE A 804 7.87 19.38 -46.05
N GLY A 805 6.59 19.14 -45.80
CA GLY A 805 5.40 19.18 -46.64
C GLY A 805 4.68 17.84 -46.47
N THR A 806 3.68 17.84 -45.60
CA THR A 806 2.66 16.83 -45.32
C THR A 806 2.20 16.01 -46.54
N TYR A 807 2.14 14.68 -46.45
CA TYR A 807 1.28 13.84 -47.31
C TYR A 807 0.66 12.67 -46.53
N HIS A 808 -0.58 12.37 -46.90
CA HIS A 808 -1.60 11.53 -46.25
C HIS A 808 -1.30 10.03 -46.07
N ILE A 809 -2.03 9.46 -45.10
CA ILE A 809 -2.40 8.05 -44.93
C ILE A 809 -3.19 7.55 -46.16
N ILE A 810 -2.92 6.33 -46.66
CA ILE A 810 -3.87 5.27 -47.12
C ILE A 810 -3.06 4.15 -47.82
N GLY A 811 -3.36 2.88 -47.47
CA GLY A 811 -3.22 1.74 -48.40
C GLY A 811 -2.49 0.50 -47.89
N ARG A 812 -3.25 -0.55 -47.50
CA ARG A 812 -2.79 -1.95 -47.41
C ARG A 812 -2.38 -2.49 -48.78
N VAL A 813 -1.29 -3.26 -48.88
CA VAL A 813 -1.17 -4.50 -49.70
C VAL A 813 -0.14 -5.47 -49.04
N PRO A 814 -0.38 -6.80 -49.01
CA PRO A 814 0.40 -7.79 -48.26
C PRO A 814 1.42 -8.59 -49.12
N GLY A 815 2.40 -9.20 -48.45
CA GLY A 815 3.14 -10.37 -48.94
C GLY A 815 4.51 -10.12 -49.59
N VAL A 816 5.58 -10.26 -48.80
CA VAL A 816 6.86 -10.86 -49.24
C VAL A 816 7.45 -11.60 -48.05
N GLU A 817 7.50 -12.93 -48.16
CA GLU A 817 8.34 -13.78 -47.32
C GLU A 817 9.77 -13.83 -47.88
N SER A 818 10.73 -14.06 -46.96
CA SER A 818 12.04 -14.71 -47.19
C SER A 818 13.26 -13.80 -47.51
N PRO A 819 14.51 -14.27 -47.33
CA PRO A 819 15.23 -14.25 -46.05
C PRO A 819 16.68 -13.71 -46.20
N GLY A 820 17.36 -13.45 -45.08
CA GLY A 820 18.82 -13.50 -45.01
C GLY A 820 19.59 -12.29 -45.55
N LEU A 821 19.93 -11.37 -44.65
CA LEU A 821 21.22 -10.67 -44.74
C LEU A 821 21.66 -10.25 -43.31
N HIS A 822 21.95 -11.25 -42.48
CA HIS A 822 22.71 -11.06 -41.24
C HIS A 822 24.20 -11.26 -41.55
N GLY A 823 25.03 -10.27 -41.22
CA GLY A 823 26.48 -10.46 -41.14
C GLY A 823 27.34 -9.22 -41.47
N GLY A 824 26.88 -8.31 -42.33
CA GLY A 824 27.75 -7.24 -42.86
C GLY A 824 27.64 -5.85 -42.22
N ILE A 825 26.46 -5.47 -41.71
CA ILE A 825 26.17 -4.07 -41.36
C ILE A 825 26.52 -3.72 -39.91
N PHE A 826 26.57 -4.70 -39.00
CA PHE A 826 26.78 -4.44 -37.58
C PHE A 826 28.24 -4.09 -37.23
N HIS A 827 29.20 -4.61 -38.00
CA HIS A 827 30.63 -4.44 -37.69
C HIS A 827 31.18 -3.06 -38.11
N PHE A 828 30.51 -2.35 -39.02
CA PHE A 828 30.91 -1.01 -39.46
C PHE A 828 30.37 0.09 -38.53
N PHE A 829 29.16 -0.09 -37.98
CA PHE A 829 28.53 0.87 -37.05
C PHE A 829 29.30 1.03 -35.73
N VAL A 830 29.82 -0.07 -35.18
CA VAL A 830 30.56 -0.03 -33.90
C VAL A 830 31.90 0.73 -34.03
N ARG A 831 32.54 0.70 -35.21
CA ARG A 831 33.83 1.35 -35.43
C ARG A 831 33.72 2.87 -35.58
N THR A 832 32.66 3.36 -36.23
CA THR A 832 32.42 4.80 -36.40
C THR A 832 31.93 5.44 -35.10
N PHE A 833 31.09 4.72 -34.34
CA PHE A 833 30.54 5.22 -33.07
C PHE A 833 31.60 5.36 -31.96
N ILE A 834 32.59 4.45 -31.90
CA ILE A 834 33.71 4.54 -30.94
C ILE A 834 34.66 5.71 -31.28
N THR A 835 34.75 6.09 -32.56
CA THR A 835 35.63 7.18 -33.00
C THR A 835 35.02 8.55 -32.68
N GLU A 836 33.69 8.72 -32.78
CA GLU A 836 33.01 9.99 -32.43
C GLU A 836 32.92 10.26 -30.92
N ILE A 837 32.81 9.23 -30.07
CA ILE A 837 32.88 9.39 -28.61
C ILE A 837 34.29 9.82 -28.19
N SER A 838 35.32 9.31 -28.86
CA SER A 838 36.73 9.65 -28.56
C SER A 838 37.07 11.12 -28.86
N VAL A 839 36.38 11.75 -29.81
CA VAL A 839 36.58 13.16 -30.17
C VAL A 839 35.78 14.10 -29.25
N ASN A 840 34.60 13.71 -28.79
CA ASN A 840 33.78 14.54 -27.89
C ASN A 840 34.25 14.51 -26.42
N VAL A 841 34.86 13.41 -25.95
CA VAL A 841 35.43 13.34 -24.60
C VAL A 841 36.67 14.23 -24.44
N ARG A 842 37.40 14.54 -25.52
CA ARG A 842 38.56 15.46 -25.48
C ARG A 842 38.21 16.92 -25.24
N TYR A 843 36.97 17.34 -25.53
CA TYR A 843 36.53 18.72 -25.28
C TYR A 843 35.97 18.94 -23.87
N PHE A 844 35.67 17.87 -23.13
CA PHE A 844 35.02 17.95 -21.82
C PHE A 844 36.00 18.03 -20.62
N PHE A 845 37.30 17.79 -20.84
CA PHE A 845 38.31 17.77 -19.78
C PHE A 845 39.38 18.86 -19.92
N SER A 846 38.94 20.12 -20.03
CA SER A 846 39.83 21.28 -19.96
C SER A 846 39.17 22.42 -19.19
N VAL A 847 38.85 22.24 -17.91
CA VAL A 847 38.82 23.31 -16.88
C VAL A 847 38.97 22.67 -15.47
N HIS A 848 40.04 23.08 -14.77
CA HIS A 848 40.33 23.07 -13.32
C HIS A 848 40.39 21.75 -12.48
N ASP A 849 41.63 21.29 -12.32
CA ASP A 849 42.38 21.06 -11.06
C ASP A 849 41.78 20.19 -9.92
N SER A 850 42.25 18.94 -9.80
CA SER A 850 42.90 18.38 -8.59
C SER A 850 43.26 16.88 -8.77
N ASN A 851 44.56 16.58 -8.75
CA ASN A 851 45.18 15.29 -9.10
C ASN A 851 45.00 14.13 -8.09
N LEU A 852 44.06 14.18 -7.14
CA LEU A 852 43.88 13.13 -6.13
C LEU A 852 42.76 12.11 -6.41
N HIS A 853 41.84 12.36 -7.33
CA HIS A 853 40.69 11.46 -7.58
C HIS A 853 40.96 10.35 -8.60
N PHE A 854 42.04 10.43 -9.39
CA PHE A 854 42.25 9.53 -10.53
C PHE A 854 42.84 8.16 -10.14
N ALA A 855 43.62 8.07 -9.06
CA ALA A 855 44.20 6.80 -8.60
C ALA A 855 43.13 5.86 -7.99
N HIS A 856 42.16 6.41 -7.25
CA HIS A 856 41.12 5.63 -6.56
C HIS A 856 40.07 5.05 -7.51
N LEU A 857 39.76 5.75 -8.61
CA LEU A 857 38.85 5.26 -9.66
C LEU A 857 39.51 4.18 -10.53
N GLY A 858 40.80 4.30 -10.81
CA GLY A 858 41.56 3.27 -11.54
C GLY A 858 41.64 1.96 -10.77
N GLN A 859 41.89 2.01 -9.46
CA GLN A 859 41.91 0.84 -8.59
C GLN A 859 40.54 0.12 -8.57
N ARG A 860 39.45 0.85 -8.32
CA ARG A 860 38.09 0.27 -8.32
C ARG A 860 37.70 -0.37 -9.65
N PHE A 861 38.17 0.16 -10.78
CA PHE A 861 37.90 -0.38 -12.10
C PHE A 861 38.70 -1.67 -12.38
N CYS A 862 39.95 -1.73 -11.94
CA CYS A 862 40.77 -2.95 -12.01
C CYS A 862 40.22 -4.05 -11.09
N ASP A 863 39.74 -3.68 -9.90
CA ASP A 863 39.12 -4.60 -8.94
C ASP A 863 37.78 -5.15 -9.47
N LEU A 864 36.98 -4.31 -10.17
CA LEU A 864 35.71 -4.74 -10.80
C LEU A 864 35.92 -5.71 -11.98
N CYS A 865 37.10 -5.67 -12.61
CA CYS A 865 37.41 -6.39 -13.84
C CYS A 865 38.47 -7.50 -13.66
N ASP A 866 38.96 -7.68 -12.43
CA ASP A 866 39.95 -8.68 -12.03
C ASP A 866 41.25 -8.66 -12.88
N ILE A 867 41.80 -7.46 -13.08
CA ILE A 867 43.02 -7.23 -13.90
C ILE A 867 44.21 -6.85 -12.99
N PRO A 868 45.38 -7.52 -13.07
CA PRO A 868 46.56 -7.17 -12.28
C PRO A 868 47.08 -5.76 -12.60
N LEU A 869 47.21 -4.92 -11.56
CA LEU A 869 47.58 -3.49 -11.67
C LEU A 869 48.90 -3.24 -12.41
N GLU A 870 49.83 -4.20 -12.34
CA GLU A 870 51.17 -4.13 -12.94
C GLU A 870 51.17 -4.07 -14.48
N SER A 871 50.02 -4.33 -15.12
CA SER A 871 49.85 -4.29 -16.58
C SER A 871 49.22 -2.99 -17.13
N ALA A 872 48.92 -2.02 -16.26
CA ALA A 872 48.48 -0.68 -16.63
C ALA A 872 49.65 0.31 -16.65
N HIS A 873 49.98 0.87 -17.82
CA HIS A 873 50.90 2.01 -17.89
C HIS A 873 50.11 3.32 -17.90
N PHE A 874 50.34 4.16 -16.89
CA PHE A 874 49.86 5.53 -16.87
C PHE A 874 50.76 6.40 -17.74
N ALA A 875 50.25 6.88 -18.88
CA ALA A 875 50.94 7.91 -19.65
C ALA A 875 50.79 9.26 -18.91
N GLU A 876 51.87 10.07 -18.87
CA GLU A 876 51.97 11.38 -18.20
C GLU A 876 50.94 12.44 -18.64
N GLN A 877 50.02 12.11 -19.56
CA GLN A 877 48.93 12.97 -20.01
C GLN A 877 47.53 12.31 -19.87
N GLY A 878 47.30 11.62 -18.74
CA GLY A 878 45.94 11.44 -18.20
C GLY A 878 45.01 10.47 -18.95
N GLY A 879 45.53 9.40 -19.56
CA GLY A 879 44.70 8.37 -20.19
C GLY A 879 45.16 6.93 -19.88
N LEU A 880 44.19 6.05 -19.58
CA LEU A 880 44.39 4.59 -19.47
C LEU A 880 44.38 3.94 -20.87
N SER A 881 45.41 3.16 -21.20
CA SER A 881 45.53 2.43 -22.46
C SER A 881 45.75 0.94 -22.20
N PHE A 882 44.85 0.07 -22.68
CA PHE A 882 45.00 -1.38 -22.60
C PHE A 882 45.52 -1.97 -23.92
N GLY A 883 46.44 -2.93 -23.83
CA GLY A 883 46.96 -3.66 -24.99
C GLY A 883 45.85 -4.44 -25.74
N SER A 884 45.99 -4.52 -27.07
CA SER A 884 44.97 -5.03 -28.01
C SER A 884 44.38 -6.42 -27.72
N THR A 885 45.06 -7.23 -26.90
CA THR A 885 44.61 -8.57 -26.50
C THR A 885 43.53 -8.53 -25.42
N TYR A 886 43.50 -7.53 -24.54
CA TYR A 886 42.53 -7.40 -23.44
C TYR A 886 41.19 -6.77 -23.87
N ALA A 887 41.23 -5.85 -24.84
CA ALA A 887 40.02 -5.27 -25.43
C ALA A 887 39.11 -6.33 -26.09
N LYS A 888 39.69 -7.42 -26.60
CA LYS A 888 38.94 -8.57 -27.14
C LYS A 888 38.22 -9.39 -26.07
N LYS A 889 38.76 -9.48 -24.85
CA LYS A 889 38.12 -10.19 -23.73
C LYS A 889 36.92 -9.40 -23.19
N ILE A 890 37.04 -8.07 -23.06
CA ILE A 890 35.95 -7.19 -22.61
C ILE A 890 34.77 -7.23 -23.59
N ALA A 891 35.03 -7.24 -24.91
CA ALA A 891 33.99 -7.38 -25.92
C ALA A 891 33.28 -8.75 -25.88
N TYR A 892 33.97 -9.82 -25.49
CA TYR A 892 33.39 -11.16 -25.42
C TYR A 892 32.47 -11.34 -24.21
N ILE A 893 32.78 -10.72 -23.07
CA ILE A 893 31.97 -10.75 -21.84
C ILE A 893 30.71 -9.88 -21.99
N GLY A 894 30.82 -8.70 -22.62
CA GLY A 894 29.67 -7.81 -22.86
C GLY A 894 28.60 -8.36 -23.82
N THR A 895 28.94 -9.36 -24.65
CA THR A 895 28.01 -9.91 -25.65
C THR A 895 27.09 -10.99 -25.07
N TYR A 896 27.46 -11.64 -23.95
CA TYR A 896 26.65 -12.68 -23.30
C TYR A 896 25.60 -12.16 -22.31
N HIS A 897 25.61 -10.87 -21.96
CA HIS A 897 24.62 -10.28 -21.05
C HIS A 897 23.47 -9.53 -21.75
N ILE A 898 23.44 -9.50 -23.09
CA ILE A 898 22.41 -8.79 -23.87
C ILE A 898 21.53 -9.74 -24.70
N ILE A 899 21.78 -11.06 -24.67
CA ILE A 899 20.91 -12.06 -25.32
C ILE A 899 20.26 -12.91 -24.24
N GLY A 900 18.94 -12.76 -24.11
CA GLY A 900 18.13 -13.47 -23.13
C GLY A 900 18.16 -15.00 -23.28
N ARG A 901 17.81 -15.65 -22.17
CA ARG A 901 17.55 -17.09 -21.98
C ARG A 901 17.15 -17.82 -23.26
N VAL A 902 18.00 -18.76 -23.69
CA VAL A 902 17.60 -19.91 -24.51
C VAL A 902 17.20 -21.02 -23.53
N PRO A 903 16.01 -21.65 -23.65
CA PRO A 903 15.61 -22.74 -22.76
C PRO A 903 16.37 -24.02 -23.12
N GLY A 904 16.98 -24.65 -22.10
CA GLY A 904 17.59 -25.97 -22.20
C GLY A 904 19.10 -25.95 -22.38
N HIS A 905 19.84 -25.75 -21.29
CA HIS A 905 21.17 -26.32 -21.09
C HIS A 905 21.52 -26.26 -19.60
N ASP A 906 21.62 -27.44 -18.97
CA ASP A 906 22.16 -27.60 -17.63
C ASP A 906 23.64 -27.18 -17.62
N ILE A 907 23.98 -26.21 -16.76
CA ILE A 907 25.36 -25.94 -16.39
C ILE A 907 25.45 -26.14 -14.88
N LEU A 908 26.15 -27.21 -14.51
CA LEU A 908 26.54 -27.57 -13.16
C LEU A 908 27.28 -26.39 -12.50
N ALA A 909 26.72 -25.89 -11.40
CA ALA A 909 27.40 -24.91 -10.56
C ALA A 909 28.44 -25.61 -9.68
N ASP A 910 29.69 -25.18 -9.80
CA ASP A 910 30.82 -25.58 -8.95
C ASP A 910 30.78 -24.79 -7.63
N PRO A 911 30.68 -25.44 -6.46
CA PRO A 911 30.50 -24.79 -5.17
C PRO A 911 31.83 -24.45 -4.48
N SER A 912 32.68 -23.62 -5.11
CA SER A 912 33.87 -23.09 -4.45
C SER A 912 34.17 -21.65 -4.90
N LEU A 913 33.51 -20.67 -4.29
CA LEU A 913 33.91 -19.25 -4.28
C LEU A 913 33.11 -18.49 -3.21
N HIS A 914 33.36 -18.84 -1.94
CA HIS A 914 32.97 -18.03 -0.77
C HIS A 914 34.25 -17.65 -0.02
N SER A 915 34.83 -16.50 -0.34
CA SER A 915 35.62 -15.66 0.59
C SER A 915 36.16 -14.43 -0.17
N LEU A 916 35.54 -13.27 0.02
CA LEU A 916 36.17 -11.95 0.12
C LEU A 916 35.11 -10.90 0.50
#